data_AF-A0A753NDZ1-F1
#
_entry.id   AF-A0A753NDZ1-F1
#
_cell.length_a   1.000
_cell.length_b   1.000
_cell.length_c   1.000
_cell.angle_alpha   90.00
_cell.angle_beta   90.00
_cell.angle_gamma   90.00
#
_symmetry.space_group_name_H-M   'P 1'
#
loop_
_entity.id
_entity.type
_entity.pdbx_description
1 polymer ?
#
loop_
_entity_poly.entity_id
_entity_poly.type
_entity_poly.pdbx_seq_one_letter_code
_entity_poly.pdbx_strand_id
1 'polypeptide(L)'
;MNRTYSIVWSAVRNMYVVASELARGHSKVKAQVCASETHSPNKKSEYGQIIKATRNVLACAVAAALGFFSPLAMADNQVSYADAQPHVLDGSTPPMTYSGVEDGAALYVSGVATVGWQPTKVTGTGLVIETSGGGADDPNGGKYVSNAISLDHYAILDLTGAQITTTGIYTQGITAADGSELTLTDSKLNIGGNYGIMTLYTGSAATLDGTIVEAANSSSAQVQQGSTLNVLDGSTITLAQGQINVVAGTSATDAGSTLNLSDSSVSSTGTKDTIQGSNKADLNLTNATITHTNASGAAVRANNATTLDISGGNITSAGTGVYIVASDARINGATINADGVAVQANNATTLDISGGNITSAGTGVYILASDANIDGATINADGDGIFITSKKRSTSYEDLNALTVSDANVTSKTVALNVDGSTTINDPIKLTNSTFTAPTAIKLGSKAAIQAENMTLTGNIVQTDTSSSSLSLSQKSTLTGRVDALSSTLSLDETSQWNMTDPSTVGNLTNNGGITLGNASGSTGTLLTVDNTLTLQDDSQINATLDTANSSPIIKAANVTLGGTLNLSSTATFVAPETDEHFGSITLIDSQTAITTDFDSVTLDADTSAMPDYLTINAGVDANDNTNYELSTGLSWYAGANSARAAHGTFTVDADSTFTVTSELDETTATSNWNGSKLTKQGDGTLILSNTGNDYGDTVIDGGILAAKDAASLGTGDVTIAENATLA
;
A
#
# COMPACT_ATOMS: atom_id res chain seq x y z
N MET A 1 84.97 -23.23 -11.00
CA MET A 1 83.54 -23.57 -10.82
C MET A 1 83.19 -23.32 -9.37
N ASN A 2 82.57 -22.17 -9.08
CA ASN A 2 82.08 -21.87 -7.74
C ASN A 2 80.83 -22.73 -7.49
N ARG A 3 80.82 -23.50 -6.40
CA ARG A 3 79.60 -24.11 -5.88
C ARG A 3 78.96 -23.07 -4.97
N THR A 4 77.80 -22.57 -5.36
CA THR A 4 77.01 -21.65 -4.53
C THR A 4 76.08 -22.51 -3.67
N TYR A 5 76.15 -22.32 -2.35
CA TYR A 5 75.27 -22.96 -1.39
C TYR A 5 74.37 -21.88 -0.79
N SER A 6 73.06 -22.13 -0.76
CA SER A 6 72.11 -21.32 0.00
C SER A 6 71.78 -22.06 1.28
N ILE A 7 72.11 -21.45 2.42
CA ILE A 7 71.83 -21.98 3.75
C ILE A 7 70.77 -21.10 4.38
N VAL A 8 69.66 -21.70 4.80
CA VAL A 8 68.60 -21.03 5.56
C VAL A 8 68.59 -21.63 6.96
N TRP A 9 68.76 -20.78 7.98
CA TRP A 9 68.83 -21.17 9.39
C TRP A 9 67.62 -20.65 10.16
N SER A 10 67.00 -21.50 10.98
CA SER A 10 65.93 -21.11 11.90
C SER A 10 66.43 -21.17 13.35
N ALA A 11 66.58 -20.01 13.97
CA ALA A 11 66.99 -19.89 15.37
C ALA A 11 65.94 -20.43 16.35
N VAL A 12 64.65 -20.35 15.99
CA VAL A 12 63.52 -20.78 16.85
C VAL A 12 63.44 -22.30 16.99
N ARG A 13 63.90 -23.07 15.98
CA ARG A 13 63.80 -24.54 15.96
C ARG A 13 65.14 -25.28 15.97
N ASN A 14 66.26 -24.56 16.01
CA ASN A 14 67.61 -25.12 16.05
C ASN A 14 67.95 -26.09 14.90
N MET A 15 67.41 -25.81 13.70
CA MET A 15 67.61 -26.58 12.47
C MET A 15 68.08 -25.69 11.29
N TYR A 16 68.70 -26.30 10.29
CA TYR A 16 69.12 -25.62 9.06
C TYR A 16 68.79 -26.45 7.81
N VAL A 17 68.60 -25.77 6.68
CA VAL A 17 68.42 -26.38 5.36
C VAL A 17 69.52 -25.88 4.43
N VAL A 18 70.16 -26.81 3.70
CA VAL A 18 71.19 -26.49 2.70
C VAL A 18 70.67 -26.89 1.32
N ALA A 19 70.64 -25.92 0.40
CA ALA A 19 70.38 -26.16 -1.02
C ALA A 19 71.67 -25.92 -1.81
N SER A 20 72.09 -26.91 -2.62
CA SER A 20 73.20 -26.76 -3.55
C SER A 20 72.72 -26.83 -5.00
N GLU A 21 73.12 -25.88 -5.84
CA GLU A 21 72.96 -26.00 -7.29
C GLU A 21 74.21 -26.66 -7.90
N LEU A 22 74.03 -27.80 -8.56
CA LEU A 22 75.11 -28.46 -9.31
C LEU A 22 75.22 -27.86 -10.72
N ALA A 23 76.34 -27.21 -11.02
CA ALA A 23 76.58 -26.60 -12.33
C ALA A 23 76.93 -27.64 -13.43
N ARG A 24 76.05 -27.71 -14.44
CA ARG A 24 76.14 -28.13 -15.86
C ARG A 24 76.75 -29.48 -16.27
N GLY A 25 75.87 -30.29 -16.86
CA GLY A 25 76.16 -31.29 -17.90
C GLY A 25 74.96 -32.23 -18.09
N HIS A 26 74.12 -31.96 -19.10
CA HIS A 26 72.85 -32.64 -19.43
C HIS A 26 71.60 -32.23 -18.62
N SER A 27 70.46 -32.26 -19.29
CA SER A 27 69.26 -31.41 -19.16
C SER A 27 68.32 -31.71 -17.99
N LYS A 28 68.85 -31.98 -16.78
CA LYS A 28 68.04 -32.10 -15.56
C LYS A 28 68.77 -31.51 -14.35
N VAL A 29 68.36 -30.32 -13.90
CA VAL A 29 68.77 -29.76 -12.60
C VAL A 29 68.21 -30.67 -11.50
N LYS A 30 69.07 -31.13 -10.59
CA LYS A 30 68.69 -31.94 -9.42
C LYS A 30 68.97 -31.11 -8.17
N ALA A 31 67.92 -30.69 -7.47
CA ALA A 31 68.03 -30.15 -6.11
C ALA A 31 68.02 -31.32 -5.12
N GLN A 32 68.88 -31.26 -4.11
CA GLN A 32 68.86 -32.17 -2.94
C GLN A 32 68.63 -31.34 -1.69
N VAL A 33 67.71 -31.80 -0.83
CA VAL A 33 67.42 -31.22 0.48
C VAL A 33 67.75 -32.27 1.53
N CYS A 34 68.47 -31.88 2.58
CA CYS A 34 68.72 -32.69 3.77
C CYS A 34 68.28 -31.89 5.00
N ALA A 35 67.52 -32.51 5.89
CA ALA A 35 67.12 -31.95 7.18
C ALA A 35 67.77 -32.79 8.30
N SER A 36 68.39 -32.13 9.28
CA SER A 36 68.99 -32.78 10.44
C SER A 36 68.77 -31.97 11.70
N GLU A 37 68.36 -32.64 12.78
CA GLU A 37 68.32 -32.06 14.14
C GLU A 37 69.72 -31.96 14.74
N THR A 38 70.00 -30.86 15.42
CA THR A 38 71.26 -30.69 16.17
C THR A 38 71.22 -31.50 17.46
N HIS A 39 72.10 -32.49 17.58
CA HIS A 39 72.33 -33.25 18.81
C HIS A 39 73.67 -32.85 19.43
N SER A 40 73.82 -33.03 20.75
CA SER A 40 75.08 -32.87 21.47
C SER A 40 76.22 -33.70 20.85
N PRO A 41 77.51 -33.33 21.03
CA PRO A 41 78.63 -33.71 20.15
C PRO A 41 78.99 -35.20 20.01
N ASN A 42 78.25 -36.14 20.61
CA ASN A 42 78.64 -37.56 20.70
C ASN A 42 77.51 -38.58 20.38
N LYS A 43 76.48 -38.22 19.61
CA LYS A 43 75.56 -39.20 19.00
C LYS A 43 75.64 -39.13 17.48
N LYS A 44 75.80 -40.29 16.82
CA LYS A 44 75.66 -40.42 15.37
C LYS A 44 74.22 -40.10 14.98
N SER A 45 74.05 -39.14 14.08
CA SER A 45 72.78 -38.84 13.40
C SER A 45 72.35 -40.06 12.58
N GLU A 46 71.15 -40.59 12.83
CA GLU A 46 70.48 -41.45 11.86
C GLU A 46 69.93 -40.54 10.76
N TYR A 47 70.37 -40.78 9.52
CA TYR A 47 69.92 -40.02 8.34
C TYR A 47 68.40 -40.18 8.16
N GLY A 48 67.64 -39.18 8.58
CA GLY A 48 66.24 -39.03 8.24
C GLY A 48 66.06 -38.81 6.74
N GLN A 49 65.26 -39.68 6.11
CA GLN A 49 64.74 -39.69 4.73
C GLN A 49 65.41 -38.79 3.68
N ILE A 50 66.14 -39.43 2.76
CA ILE A 50 66.63 -38.81 1.52
C ILE A 50 65.51 -38.85 0.47
N ILE A 51 64.89 -37.71 0.18
CA ILE A 51 63.89 -37.59 -0.91
C ILE A 51 64.58 -37.03 -2.15
N LYS A 52 64.54 -37.78 -3.26
CA LYS A 52 65.07 -37.36 -4.58
C LYS A 52 63.92 -36.97 -5.49
N ALA A 53 63.89 -35.73 -5.96
CA ALA A 53 62.87 -35.25 -6.90
C ALA A 53 63.45 -34.35 -8.00
N THR A 54 62.70 -34.21 -9.10
CA THR A 54 63.08 -33.42 -10.28
C THR A 54 62.05 -32.29 -10.45
N ARG A 55 62.50 -31.02 -10.36
CA ARG A 55 61.79 -29.71 -10.48
C ARG A 55 61.59 -28.93 -9.16
N ASN A 56 61.73 -27.60 -9.26
CA ASN A 56 61.81 -26.61 -8.17
C ASN A 56 60.56 -26.50 -7.25
N VAL A 57 59.38 -26.91 -7.72
CA VAL A 57 58.10 -26.73 -6.99
C VAL A 57 58.00 -27.58 -5.72
N LEU A 58 58.69 -28.74 -5.67
CA LEU A 58 58.62 -29.64 -4.52
C LEU A 58 59.54 -29.20 -3.35
N ALA A 59 60.58 -28.40 -3.58
CA ALA A 59 61.43 -27.89 -2.50
C ALA A 59 60.67 -26.88 -1.62
N CYS A 60 59.83 -26.04 -2.24
CA CYS A 60 58.89 -25.18 -1.52
C CYS A 60 57.78 -25.98 -0.82
N ALA A 61 57.25 -27.04 -1.45
CA ALA A 61 56.26 -27.93 -0.83
C ALA A 61 56.81 -28.71 0.38
N VAL A 62 58.09 -29.10 0.36
CA VAL A 62 58.77 -29.79 1.46
C VAL A 62 59.12 -28.81 2.59
N ALA A 63 59.51 -27.57 2.28
CA ALA A 63 59.66 -26.51 3.29
C ALA A 63 58.32 -26.14 3.96
N ALA A 64 57.22 -26.17 3.19
CA ALA A 64 55.87 -25.98 3.71
C ALA A 64 55.37 -27.15 4.57
N ALA A 65 55.59 -28.40 4.13
CA ALA A 65 55.20 -29.60 4.87
C ALA A 65 56.03 -29.83 6.16
N LEU A 66 57.25 -29.27 6.24
CA LEU A 66 58.10 -29.28 7.44
C LEU A 66 57.94 -28.00 8.30
N GLY A 67 56.97 -27.15 7.96
CA GLY A 67 56.58 -25.97 8.73
C GLY A 67 57.63 -24.85 8.78
N PHE A 68 58.53 -24.76 7.80
CA PHE A 68 59.45 -23.62 7.65
C PHE A 68 58.75 -22.39 7.05
N PHE A 69 57.67 -22.60 6.30
CA PHE A 69 56.75 -21.58 5.80
C PHE A 69 55.32 -22.15 5.80
N SER A 70 54.31 -21.34 6.07
CA SER A 70 52.93 -21.67 5.67
C SER A 70 52.79 -21.44 4.15
N PRO A 71 51.84 -22.11 3.45
CA PRO A 71 51.48 -21.72 2.08
C PRO A 71 51.12 -20.22 1.96
N LEU A 72 50.73 -19.61 3.08
CA LEU A 72 50.48 -18.17 3.25
C LEU A 72 51.73 -17.28 3.09
N ALA A 73 52.95 -17.83 3.14
CA ALA A 73 54.18 -17.05 2.89
C ALA A 73 54.42 -16.75 1.39
N MET A 74 53.54 -17.21 0.50
CA MET A 74 53.55 -16.85 -0.93
C MET A 74 52.66 -15.63 -1.24
N ALA A 75 51.80 -15.19 -0.32
CA ALA A 75 51.18 -13.88 -0.41
C ALA A 75 52.16 -12.86 0.20
N ASP A 76 52.59 -11.87 -0.57
CA ASP A 76 53.55 -10.83 -0.17
C ASP A 76 52.91 -9.80 0.80
N ASN A 77 52.22 -10.28 1.84
CA ASN A 77 51.51 -9.44 2.81
C ASN A 77 52.51 -8.55 3.56
N GLN A 78 52.33 -7.23 3.47
CA GLN A 78 53.30 -6.30 4.04
C GLN A 78 53.28 -6.31 5.58
N VAL A 79 52.09 -6.42 6.17
CA VAL A 79 51.88 -6.58 7.61
C VAL A 79 50.96 -7.77 7.88
N SER A 80 51.41 -8.72 8.69
CA SER A 80 50.73 -10.01 8.91
C SER A 80 50.79 -10.43 10.38
N TYR A 81 49.62 -10.73 10.95
CA TYR A 81 49.46 -11.25 12.32
C TYR A 81 48.72 -12.59 12.29
N ALA A 82 49.42 -13.68 12.59
CA ALA A 82 48.86 -15.05 12.55
C ALA A 82 49.48 -15.94 13.63
N ASP A 83 49.38 -15.53 14.89
CA ASP A 83 50.10 -16.12 16.02
C ASP A 83 49.23 -16.40 17.26
N ALA A 84 47.92 -16.18 17.17
CA ALA A 84 46.97 -16.30 18.28
C ALA A 84 47.36 -15.44 19.49
N GLN A 85 48.00 -14.29 19.27
CA GLN A 85 48.32 -13.31 20.30
C GLN A 85 47.53 -12.00 20.11
N PRO A 86 47.34 -11.21 21.18
CA PRO A 86 46.85 -9.85 21.07
C PRO A 86 47.96 -8.88 20.61
N HIS A 87 47.62 -7.98 19.69
CA HIS A 87 48.50 -6.92 19.19
C HIS A 87 47.81 -5.56 19.36
N VAL A 88 48.57 -4.54 19.75
CA VAL A 88 48.09 -3.15 19.87
C VAL A 88 48.93 -2.27 18.96
N LEU A 89 48.25 -1.56 18.07
CA LEU A 89 48.84 -0.62 17.10
C LEU A 89 48.32 0.79 17.38
N ASP A 90 49.11 1.79 17.05
CA ASP A 90 48.73 3.19 17.19
C ASP A 90 49.19 4.03 15.98
N GLY A 91 48.88 5.33 15.99
CA GLY A 91 49.25 6.25 14.91
C GLY A 91 50.75 6.48 14.73
N SER A 92 51.61 5.92 15.58
CA SER A 92 53.06 5.88 15.34
C SER A 92 53.48 4.71 14.44
N THR A 93 52.59 3.74 14.22
CA THR A 93 52.78 2.65 13.26
C THR A 93 52.91 3.26 11.85
N PRO A 94 53.99 2.95 11.11
CA PRO A 94 54.13 3.41 9.73
C PRO A 94 52.92 3.00 8.87
N PRO A 95 52.57 3.80 7.84
CA PRO A 95 51.50 3.43 6.92
C PRO A 95 51.68 2.01 6.37
N MET A 96 50.62 1.22 6.47
CA MET A 96 50.59 -0.15 5.92
C MET A 96 50.16 -0.05 4.47
N THR A 97 51.01 -0.52 3.56
CA THR A 97 50.86 -0.30 2.12
C THR A 97 51.06 -1.61 1.34
N TYR A 98 50.13 -1.94 0.45
CA TYR A 98 50.33 -3.06 -0.47
C TYR A 98 50.21 -2.61 -1.92
N SER A 99 51.27 -2.84 -2.70
CA SER A 99 51.32 -2.48 -4.12
C SER A 99 51.82 -3.63 -5.01
N GLY A 100 51.87 -4.86 -4.49
CA GLY A 100 52.21 -6.05 -5.27
C GLY A 100 51.16 -6.32 -6.35
N VAL A 101 51.55 -6.97 -7.46
CA VAL A 101 50.62 -7.28 -8.57
C VAL A 101 49.89 -8.62 -8.37
N GLU A 102 50.33 -9.42 -7.41
CA GLU A 102 49.78 -10.74 -7.06
C GLU A 102 48.76 -10.62 -5.91
N ASP A 103 48.35 -11.74 -5.33
CA ASP A 103 47.47 -11.77 -4.18
C ASP A 103 48.17 -11.23 -2.92
N GLY A 104 47.42 -10.51 -2.09
CA GLY A 104 47.91 -10.02 -0.81
C GLY A 104 47.10 -8.90 -0.20
N ALA A 105 47.48 -8.52 1.02
CA ALA A 105 46.85 -7.46 1.79
C ALA A 105 47.87 -6.50 2.41
N ALA A 106 47.46 -5.24 2.59
CA ALA A 106 48.24 -4.27 3.37
C ALA A 106 48.26 -4.65 4.86
N LEU A 107 47.12 -5.13 5.39
CA LEU A 107 47.00 -5.74 6.70
C LEU A 107 46.31 -7.10 6.60
N TYR A 108 47.02 -8.17 7.00
CA TYR A 108 46.48 -9.52 7.11
C TYR A 108 46.43 -9.97 8.57
N VAL A 109 45.28 -10.50 9.01
CA VAL A 109 45.12 -11.08 10.35
C VAL A 109 44.45 -12.44 10.22
N SER A 110 45.01 -13.46 10.87
CA SER A 110 44.39 -14.79 10.88
C SER A 110 44.51 -15.50 12.22
N GLY A 111 43.48 -16.27 12.60
CA GLY A 111 43.58 -17.19 13.74
C GLY A 111 44.49 -18.38 13.46
N VAL A 112 44.81 -19.14 14.51
CA VAL A 112 45.74 -20.27 14.44
C VAL A 112 45.04 -21.57 14.81
N ALA A 113 45.19 -22.59 13.96
CA ALA A 113 44.72 -23.94 14.23
C ALA A 113 45.68 -24.66 15.20
N THR A 114 45.23 -24.91 16.44
CA THR A 114 45.98 -25.69 17.44
C THR A 114 45.17 -26.92 17.88
N VAL A 115 44.30 -26.78 18.89
CA VAL A 115 43.27 -27.74 19.29
C VAL A 115 41.95 -26.96 19.31
N GLY A 116 41.38 -26.78 18.10
CA GLY A 116 40.40 -25.73 17.83
C GLY A 116 41.06 -24.47 17.26
N TRP A 117 40.25 -23.57 16.74
CA TRP A 117 40.71 -22.26 16.26
C TRP A 117 40.93 -21.33 17.46
N GLN A 118 42.08 -20.65 17.48
CA GLN A 118 42.39 -19.61 18.45
C GLN A 118 42.48 -18.27 17.73
N PRO A 119 41.77 -17.22 18.19
CA PRO A 119 41.75 -15.93 17.51
C PRO A 119 43.09 -15.21 17.66
N THR A 120 43.54 -14.56 16.59
CA THR A 120 44.53 -13.48 16.68
C THR A 120 43.76 -12.16 16.79
N LYS A 121 44.05 -11.35 17.82
CA LYS A 121 43.34 -10.09 18.06
C LYS A 121 44.26 -8.91 17.78
N VAL A 122 43.82 -7.96 16.96
CA VAL A 122 44.55 -6.72 16.71
C VAL A 122 43.65 -5.54 17.10
N THR A 123 44.15 -4.63 17.93
CA THR A 123 43.48 -3.38 18.27
C THR A 123 44.33 -2.21 17.79
N GLY A 124 43.73 -1.22 17.12
CA GLY A 124 44.46 -0.14 16.47
C GLY A 124 43.81 1.23 16.64
N THR A 125 44.60 2.29 16.73
CA THR A 125 44.08 3.67 16.71
C THR A 125 44.85 4.55 15.73
N GLY A 126 44.14 5.26 14.85
CA GLY A 126 44.74 6.24 13.93
C GLY A 126 45.62 5.63 12.83
N LEU A 127 45.34 4.40 12.41
CA LEU A 127 46.16 3.68 11.43
C LEU A 127 45.88 4.17 10.00
N VAL A 128 46.91 4.17 9.16
CA VAL A 128 46.79 4.43 7.70
C VAL A 128 47.06 3.12 6.96
N ILE A 129 46.08 2.66 6.17
CA ILE A 129 46.12 1.40 5.43
C ILE A 129 45.80 1.69 3.96
N GLU A 130 46.72 1.41 3.05
CA GLU A 130 46.59 1.73 1.63
C GLU A 130 46.88 0.52 0.75
N THR A 131 46.10 0.32 -0.29
CA THR A 131 46.38 -0.69 -1.31
C THR A 131 46.21 -0.14 -2.72
N SER A 132 47.15 -0.49 -3.60
CA SER A 132 47.17 -0.09 -5.01
C SER A 132 47.52 -1.25 -5.94
N GLY A 133 47.57 -2.47 -5.41
CA GLY A 133 48.08 -3.67 -6.08
C GLY A 133 47.13 -4.37 -7.05
N GLY A 134 47.47 -5.63 -7.35
CA GLY A 134 46.68 -6.60 -8.10
C GLY A 134 46.93 -6.58 -9.61
N GLY A 135 46.18 -7.43 -10.33
CA GLY A 135 46.12 -7.43 -11.80
C GLY A 135 47.06 -8.37 -12.54
N ALA A 136 47.93 -9.10 -11.85
CA ALA A 136 48.63 -10.25 -12.44
C ALA A 136 47.64 -11.39 -12.73
N ASP A 137 47.99 -12.25 -13.68
CA ASP A 137 47.15 -13.40 -14.06
C ASP A 137 47.14 -14.44 -12.94
N ASP A 138 45.96 -14.80 -12.47
CA ASP A 138 45.77 -15.92 -11.55
C ASP A 138 45.93 -17.23 -12.34
N PRO A 139 46.84 -18.14 -11.95
CA PRO A 139 46.99 -19.47 -12.55
C PRO A 139 45.70 -20.30 -12.58
N ASN A 140 44.75 -20.01 -11.68
CA ASN A 140 43.43 -20.64 -11.61
C ASN A 140 42.38 -19.94 -12.47
N GLY A 141 42.75 -18.86 -13.17
CA GLY A 141 41.91 -18.07 -14.06
C GLY A 141 41.44 -16.77 -13.42
N GLY A 142 41.49 -15.68 -14.20
CA GLY A 142 41.14 -14.34 -13.73
C GLY A 142 42.36 -13.50 -13.37
N LYS A 143 42.17 -12.50 -12.52
CA LYS A 143 43.19 -11.55 -12.09
C LYS A 143 43.27 -11.56 -10.57
N TYR A 144 44.49 -11.51 -10.03
CA TYR A 144 44.68 -11.34 -8.59
C TYR A 144 44.10 -10.01 -8.11
N VAL A 145 43.51 -10.05 -6.91
CA VAL A 145 42.86 -8.91 -6.26
C VAL A 145 43.59 -8.61 -4.96
N SER A 146 44.02 -7.37 -4.78
CA SER A 146 44.73 -6.99 -3.56
C SER A 146 43.80 -6.29 -2.57
N ASN A 147 43.89 -6.71 -1.31
CA ASN A 147 43.02 -6.22 -0.24
C ASN A 147 43.71 -5.10 0.55
N ALA A 148 42.96 -4.15 1.10
CA ALA A 148 43.51 -3.27 2.13
C ALA A 148 43.62 -4.04 3.45
N ILE A 149 42.53 -4.74 3.81
CA ILE A 149 42.45 -5.59 5.00
C ILE A 149 41.96 -6.97 4.61
N SER A 150 42.60 -8.01 5.11
CA SER A 150 42.16 -9.40 4.97
C SER A 150 42.16 -10.09 6.33
N LEU A 151 40.98 -10.59 6.72
CA LEU A 151 40.72 -11.31 7.97
C LEU A 151 40.29 -12.74 7.66
N ASP A 152 40.90 -13.69 8.35
CA ASP A 152 40.67 -15.10 8.07
C ASP A 152 40.69 -15.97 9.34
N HIS A 153 39.89 -17.02 9.36
CA HIS A 153 39.82 -17.99 10.46
C HIS A 153 39.69 -17.36 11.87
N TYR A 154 38.51 -16.84 12.23
CA TYR A 154 38.20 -16.29 13.56
C TYR A 154 39.16 -15.17 14.02
N ALA A 155 39.73 -14.40 13.08
CA ALA A 155 40.52 -13.22 13.40
C ALA A 155 39.63 -12.11 13.98
N ILE A 156 40.15 -11.32 14.91
CA ILE A 156 39.43 -10.17 15.49
C ILE A 156 40.26 -8.90 15.24
N LEU A 157 39.67 -7.91 14.57
CA LEU A 157 40.30 -6.64 14.30
C LEU A 157 39.42 -5.48 14.77
N ASP A 158 39.91 -4.69 15.73
CA ASP A 158 39.21 -3.52 16.28
C ASP A 158 40.02 -2.25 15.97
N LEU A 159 39.51 -1.37 15.11
CA LEU A 159 40.20 -0.13 14.72
C LEU A 159 39.36 1.11 15.03
N THR A 160 40.01 2.14 15.59
CA THR A 160 39.41 3.46 15.83
C THR A 160 40.16 4.52 15.03
N GLY A 161 39.43 5.38 14.30
CA GLY A 161 40.04 6.49 13.55
C GLY A 161 40.94 6.04 12.39
N ALA A 162 40.74 4.85 11.83
CA ALA A 162 41.55 4.34 10.74
C ALA A 162 41.23 5.01 9.40
N GLN A 163 42.25 5.20 8.58
CA GLN A 163 42.14 5.71 7.21
C GLN A 163 42.51 4.59 6.23
N ILE A 164 41.51 4.05 5.53
CA ILE A 164 41.67 2.91 4.63
C ILE A 164 41.41 3.38 3.21
N THR A 165 42.41 3.26 2.32
CA THR A 165 42.32 3.76 0.94
C THR A 165 42.70 2.69 -0.08
N THR A 166 41.93 2.61 -1.17
CA THR A 166 42.23 1.74 -2.33
C THR A 166 42.32 2.60 -3.60
N THR A 167 43.32 2.40 -4.46
CA THR A 167 43.55 3.24 -5.66
C THR A 167 43.77 2.49 -6.97
N GLY A 168 44.02 1.17 -6.93
CA GLY A 168 44.21 0.33 -8.12
C GLY A 168 42.92 -0.34 -8.60
N ILE A 169 42.73 -0.56 -9.90
CA ILE A 169 41.48 -1.16 -10.41
C ILE A 169 41.23 -2.59 -9.90
N TYR A 170 42.30 -3.33 -9.56
CA TYR A 170 42.26 -4.69 -9.02
C TYR A 170 42.35 -4.73 -7.48
N THR A 171 41.88 -3.68 -6.82
CA THR A 171 41.89 -3.60 -5.35
C THR A 171 40.49 -3.75 -4.76
N GLN A 172 40.46 -4.32 -3.55
CA GLN A 172 39.29 -4.45 -2.69
C GLN A 172 39.62 -3.81 -1.33
N GLY A 173 38.61 -3.23 -0.68
CA GLY A 173 38.79 -2.68 0.67
C GLY A 173 39.07 -3.78 1.68
N ILE A 174 38.03 -4.53 2.04
CA ILE A 174 38.06 -5.47 3.15
C ILE A 174 37.58 -6.85 2.72
N THR A 175 38.25 -7.90 3.16
CA THR A 175 37.73 -9.26 3.09
C THR A 175 37.75 -9.90 4.48
N ALA A 176 36.66 -10.54 4.88
CA ALA A 176 36.57 -11.25 6.14
C ALA A 176 35.86 -12.60 5.97
N ALA A 177 36.52 -13.66 6.43
CA ALA A 177 36.10 -15.03 6.25
C ALA A 177 36.03 -15.81 7.57
N ASP A 178 35.36 -16.96 7.54
CA ASP A 178 35.48 -18.04 8.52
C ASP A 178 35.31 -17.57 9.98
N GLY A 179 34.19 -16.89 10.25
CA GLY A 179 33.84 -16.40 11.58
C GLY A 179 34.71 -15.24 12.10
N SER A 180 35.50 -14.59 11.23
CA SER A 180 36.30 -13.41 11.62
C SER A 180 35.42 -12.18 11.88
N GLU A 181 35.88 -11.32 12.78
CA GLU A 181 35.18 -10.12 13.24
C GLU A 181 36.01 -8.86 12.99
N LEU A 182 35.36 -7.83 12.44
CA LEU A 182 35.91 -6.50 12.24
C LEU A 182 35.05 -5.45 12.94
N THR A 183 35.66 -4.55 13.70
CA THR A 183 35.05 -3.32 14.19
C THR A 183 35.83 -2.11 13.67
N LEU A 184 35.14 -1.18 12.99
CA LEU A 184 35.65 0.13 12.63
C LEU A 184 34.84 1.21 13.35
N THR A 185 35.49 1.98 14.21
CA THR A 185 34.90 3.12 14.92
C THR A 185 35.50 4.43 14.41
N ASP A 186 34.68 5.44 14.13
CA ASP A 186 35.11 6.78 13.67
C ASP A 186 36.12 6.74 12.51
N SER A 187 36.01 5.74 11.63
CA SER A 187 37.00 5.46 10.59
C SER A 187 36.53 5.94 9.22
N LYS A 188 37.46 6.00 8.26
CA LYS A 188 37.15 6.35 6.87
C LYS A 188 37.67 5.30 5.90
N LEU A 189 36.79 4.86 5.00
CA LEU A 189 37.10 4.02 3.84
C LEU A 189 36.92 4.83 2.56
N ASN A 190 37.97 4.95 1.76
CA ASN A 190 37.90 5.51 0.42
C ASN A 190 38.24 4.43 -0.63
N ILE A 191 37.23 4.01 -1.38
CA ILE A 191 37.28 2.86 -2.27
C ILE A 191 37.35 3.31 -3.73
N GLY A 192 38.59 3.36 -4.24
CA GLY A 192 38.91 3.60 -5.65
C GLY A 192 39.16 2.32 -6.47
N GLY A 193 39.11 1.14 -5.85
CA GLY A 193 39.12 -0.16 -6.56
C GLY A 193 37.76 -0.56 -7.15
N ASN A 194 37.74 -1.58 -8.01
CA ASN A 194 36.52 -2.11 -8.65
C ASN A 194 36.01 -3.42 -8.05
N TYR A 195 36.74 -4.03 -7.11
CA TYR A 195 36.43 -5.35 -6.58
C TYR A 195 35.60 -5.34 -5.29
N GLY A 196 35.19 -4.15 -4.82
CA GLY A 196 34.26 -4.02 -3.71
C GLY A 196 34.80 -3.21 -2.54
N ILE A 197 33.84 -2.74 -1.74
CA ILE A 197 34.09 -2.09 -0.45
C ILE A 197 34.52 -3.16 0.55
N MET A 198 33.69 -4.19 0.67
CA MET A 198 33.97 -5.34 1.51
C MET A 198 33.31 -6.62 1.00
N THR A 199 33.89 -7.76 1.33
CA THR A 199 33.28 -9.08 1.16
C THR A 199 33.31 -9.84 2.48
N LEU A 200 32.13 -10.21 2.98
CA LEU A 200 31.94 -11.01 4.18
C LEU A 200 31.35 -12.37 3.77
N TYR A 201 32.00 -13.45 4.19
CA TYR A 201 31.53 -14.81 3.92
C TYR A 201 31.88 -15.78 5.06
N THR A 202 31.18 -16.92 5.09
CA THR A 202 31.34 -18.00 6.06
C THR A 202 31.16 -17.53 7.52
N GLY A 203 30.04 -16.85 7.78
CA GLY A 203 29.68 -16.43 9.14
C GLY A 203 30.54 -15.33 9.75
N SER A 204 31.33 -14.60 8.95
CA SER A 204 32.08 -13.43 9.41
C SER A 204 31.19 -12.23 9.73
N ALA A 205 31.67 -11.32 10.56
CA ALA A 205 30.95 -10.11 10.94
C ALA A 205 31.80 -8.86 10.76
N ALA A 206 31.17 -7.77 10.33
CA ALA A 206 31.79 -6.45 10.35
C ALA A 206 30.83 -5.40 10.93
N THR A 207 31.37 -4.52 11.76
CA THR A 207 30.66 -3.39 12.38
C THR A 207 31.32 -2.09 11.96
N LEU A 208 30.53 -1.21 11.35
CA LEU A 208 30.88 0.17 11.01
C LEU A 208 30.12 1.07 11.99
N ASP A 209 30.85 1.77 12.85
CA ASP A 209 30.33 2.66 13.89
C ASP A 209 30.95 4.05 13.67
N GLY A 210 30.13 5.09 13.52
CA GLY A 210 30.59 6.44 13.16
C GLY A 210 31.45 6.51 11.89
N THR A 211 31.36 5.51 11.01
CA THR A 211 32.32 5.29 9.93
C THR A 211 31.81 5.83 8.59
N ILE A 212 32.72 6.47 7.84
CA ILE A 212 32.43 7.05 6.52
C ILE A 212 33.00 6.14 5.44
N VAL A 213 32.16 5.71 4.50
CA VAL A 213 32.55 4.91 3.34
C VAL A 213 32.20 5.65 2.06
N GLU A 214 33.19 5.88 1.21
CA GLU A 214 33.05 6.50 -0.11
C GLU A 214 33.51 5.51 -1.19
N ALA A 215 32.62 5.09 -2.09
CA ALA A 215 32.94 4.22 -3.21
C ALA A 215 32.64 4.91 -4.53
N ALA A 216 33.70 5.34 -5.25
CA ALA A 216 33.58 6.13 -6.48
C ALA A 216 33.25 5.30 -7.74
N ASN A 217 33.30 3.96 -7.63
CA ASN A 217 33.16 3.05 -8.76
C ASN A 217 31.91 2.14 -8.62
N SER A 218 31.89 1.02 -9.35
CA SER A 218 30.88 -0.04 -9.24
C SER A 218 31.09 -0.98 -8.04
N SER A 219 31.86 -0.55 -7.04
CA SER A 219 32.22 -1.34 -5.87
C SER A 219 31.05 -1.48 -4.91
N SER A 220 30.75 -2.72 -4.54
CA SER A 220 29.66 -3.08 -3.63
C SER A 220 30.20 -3.57 -2.28
N ALA A 221 29.35 -3.53 -1.25
CA ALA A 221 29.52 -4.36 -0.06
C ALA A 221 28.78 -5.69 -0.29
N GLN A 222 29.45 -6.81 -0.05
CA GLN A 222 28.91 -8.16 -0.24
C GLN A 222 28.84 -8.87 1.11
N VAL A 223 27.65 -9.30 1.53
CA VAL A 223 27.41 -10.02 2.79
C VAL A 223 26.77 -11.36 2.47
N GLN A 224 27.49 -12.45 2.70
CA GLN A 224 27.14 -13.77 2.18
C GLN A 224 27.32 -14.89 3.21
N GLN A 225 26.69 -16.04 2.96
CA GLN A 225 26.94 -17.29 3.72
C GLN A 225 26.84 -17.12 5.25
N GLY A 226 25.75 -16.51 5.72
CA GLY A 226 25.48 -16.34 7.16
C GLY A 226 26.27 -15.21 7.81
N SER A 227 26.96 -14.38 7.04
CA SER A 227 27.69 -13.22 7.55
C SER A 227 26.78 -12.06 7.96
N THR A 228 27.30 -11.16 8.79
CA THR A 228 26.57 -9.99 9.29
C THR A 228 27.34 -8.69 9.02
N LEU A 229 26.64 -7.68 8.50
CA LEU A 229 27.12 -6.31 8.44
C LEU A 229 26.28 -5.41 9.35
N ASN A 230 26.91 -4.78 10.33
CA ASN A 230 26.31 -3.75 11.16
C ASN A 230 26.81 -2.37 10.71
N VAL A 231 25.89 -1.44 10.46
CA VAL A 231 26.17 -0.05 10.11
C VAL A 231 25.39 0.82 11.08
N LEU A 232 26.11 1.40 12.03
CA LEU A 232 25.57 1.96 13.27
C LEU A 232 26.02 3.41 13.46
N ASP A 233 25.30 4.11 14.34
CA ASP A 233 25.76 5.32 15.02
C ASP A 233 26.25 6.43 14.08
N GLY A 234 25.40 6.82 13.12
CA GLY A 234 25.70 7.91 12.20
C GLY A 234 26.66 7.55 11.06
N SER A 235 26.96 6.27 10.87
CA SER A 235 27.77 5.80 9.74
C SER A 235 27.14 6.20 8.40
N THR A 236 27.99 6.47 7.41
CA THR A 236 27.56 6.89 6.07
C THR A 236 28.22 6.04 4.99
N ILE A 237 27.43 5.55 4.05
CA ILE A 237 27.92 4.80 2.89
C ILE A 237 27.44 5.50 1.61
N THR A 238 28.39 5.96 0.80
CA THR A 238 28.11 6.63 -0.49
C THR A 238 28.58 5.78 -1.65
N LEU A 239 27.67 5.42 -2.55
CA LEU A 239 27.87 4.51 -3.66
C LEU A 239 27.67 5.23 -4.99
N ALA A 240 28.69 5.27 -5.85
CA ALA A 240 28.52 5.85 -7.19
C ALA A 240 27.70 4.92 -8.10
N GLN A 241 28.10 3.65 -8.20
CA GLN A 241 27.42 2.64 -9.03
C GLN A 241 27.21 1.28 -8.33
N GLY A 242 27.71 1.14 -7.10
CA GLY A 242 27.60 -0.07 -6.29
C GLY A 242 26.24 -0.23 -5.60
N GLN A 243 26.19 -1.25 -4.74
CA GLN A 243 25.06 -1.58 -3.86
C GLN A 243 25.58 -2.24 -2.58
N ILE A 244 24.77 -2.26 -1.52
CA ILE A 244 24.92 -3.26 -0.45
C ILE A 244 24.13 -4.49 -0.86
N ASN A 245 24.82 -5.63 -1.00
CA ASN A 245 24.22 -6.89 -1.42
C ASN A 245 24.30 -7.92 -0.30
N VAL A 246 23.16 -8.39 0.16
CA VAL A 246 23.00 -9.36 1.25
C VAL A 246 22.35 -10.60 0.66
N VAL A 247 23.05 -11.73 0.72
CA VAL A 247 22.60 -12.99 0.11
C VAL A 247 22.85 -14.12 1.09
N ALA A 248 21.93 -15.09 1.26
CA ALA A 248 22.32 -16.32 1.93
C ALA A 248 23.30 -17.15 1.07
N GLY A 249 23.81 -18.24 1.63
CA GLY A 249 24.57 -19.21 0.86
C GLY A 249 23.71 -19.97 -0.17
N THR A 250 24.36 -20.80 -0.99
CA THR A 250 23.71 -21.50 -2.12
C THR A 250 22.99 -22.79 -1.73
N SER A 251 23.08 -23.23 -0.46
CA SER A 251 22.40 -24.39 0.07
C SER A 251 21.17 -24.01 0.91
N ALA A 252 20.16 -24.90 0.93
CA ALA A 252 18.97 -24.75 1.76
C ALA A 252 19.28 -24.69 3.28
N THR A 253 20.47 -25.16 3.68
CA THR A 253 20.98 -25.20 5.06
C THR A 253 21.80 -23.99 5.46
N ASP A 254 22.17 -23.12 4.52
CA ASP A 254 23.02 -21.97 4.82
C ASP A 254 22.17 -20.94 5.59
N ALA A 255 22.69 -20.47 6.72
CA ALA A 255 22.04 -19.43 7.51
C ALA A 255 21.87 -18.16 6.64
N GLY A 256 20.77 -17.44 6.86
CA GLY A 256 20.55 -16.13 6.25
C GLY A 256 21.66 -15.16 6.62
N SER A 257 22.08 -14.34 5.67
CA SER A 257 23.01 -13.23 5.94
C SER A 257 22.23 -12.00 6.38
N THR A 258 22.83 -11.17 7.23
CA THR A 258 22.12 -10.07 7.88
C THR A 258 22.76 -8.72 7.59
N LEU A 259 21.94 -7.72 7.32
CA LEU A 259 22.31 -6.31 7.39
C LEU A 259 21.51 -5.64 8.50
N ASN A 260 22.21 -5.05 9.45
CA ASN A 260 21.65 -4.15 10.45
C ASN A 260 22.10 -2.73 10.13
N LEU A 261 21.17 -1.86 9.75
CA LEU A 261 21.42 -0.44 9.49
C LEU A 261 20.63 0.38 10.51
N SER A 262 21.31 0.93 11.52
CA SER A 262 20.69 1.74 12.59
C SER A 262 21.23 3.15 12.58
N ASP A 263 20.33 4.13 12.60
CA ASP A 263 20.66 5.56 12.77
C ASP A 263 21.76 6.04 11.82
N SER A 264 21.77 5.48 10.61
CA SER A 264 22.85 5.57 9.63
C SER A 264 22.30 5.79 8.23
N SER A 265 23.19 6.14 7.29
CA SER A 265 22.77 6.50 5.93
C SER A 265 23.49 5.72 4.83
N VAL A 266 22.74 5.39 3.78
CA VAL A 266 23.26 4.80 2.55
C VAL A 266 22.70 5.57 1.37
N SER A 267 23.56 6.03 0.48
CA SER A 267 23.15 6.73 -0.74
C SER A 267 23.76 6.08 -1.98
N SER A 268 22.97 5.99 -3.05
CA SER A 268 23.44 5.52 -4.36
C SER A 268 22.93 6.40 -5.50
N THR A 269 23.83 6.65 -6.46
CA THR A 269 23.50 7.26 -7.75
C THR A 269 23.45 6.24 -8.90
N GLY A 270 23.75 4.97 -8.59
CA GLY A 270 23.90 3.89 -9.56
C GLY A 270 22.59 3.40 -10.14
N THR A 271 22.65 2.57 -11.18
CA THR A 271 21.46 1.91 -11.76
C THR A 271 21.01 0.67 -10.99
N LYS A 272 21.86 0.17 -10.08
CA LYS A 272 21.55 -0.95 -9.18
C LYS A 272 20.79 -0.45 -7.96
N ASP A 273 20.03 -1.34 -7.33
CA ASP A 273 19.35 -1.05 -6.07
C ASP A 273 20.36 -0.56 -5.00
N THR A 274 20.01 0.40 -4.14
CA THR A 274 20.94 0.88 -3.10
C THR A 274 21.25 -0.24 -2.09
N ILE A 275 20.20 -0.91 -1.62
CA ILE A 275 20.28 -2.09 -0.75
C ILE A 275 19.48 -3.23 -1.38
N GLN A 276 20.09 -4.41 -1.46
CA GLN A 276 19.45 -5.61 -1.96
C GLN A 276 19.66 -6.78 -0.99
N GLY A 277 18.55 -7.38 -0.55
CA GLY A 277 18.49 -8.68 0.10
C GLY A 277 17.97 -9.72 -0.86
N SER A 278 18.62 -10.89 -0.89
CA SER A 278 18.14 -12.02 -1.69
C SER A 278 18.37 -13.37 -1.03
N ASN A 279 17.53 -14.36 -1.36
CA ASN A 279 17.66 -15.75 -0.93
C ASN A 279 17.73 -15.87 0.60
N LYS A 280 16.66 -15.58 1.36
CA LYS A 280 16.67 -15.65 2.83
C LYS A 280 17.64 -14.70 3.53
N ALA A 281 17.87 -13.52 2.94
CA ALA A 281 18.56 -12.45 3.66
C ALA A 281 17.65 -11.84 4.73
N ASP A 282 18.25 -11.26 5.76
CA ASP A 282 17.53 -10.45 6.76
C ASP A 282 18.04 -9.00 6.67
N LEU A 283 17.12 -8.08 6.37
CA LEU A 283 17.40 -6.64 6.27
C LEU A 283 16.68 -5.92 7.41
N ASN A 284 17.43 -5.44 8.39
CA ASN A 284 16.91 -4.70 9.54
C ASN A 284 17.34 -3.22 9.44
N LEU A 285 16.39 -2.35 9.11
CA LEU A 285 16.63 -0.94 8.80
C LEU A 285 15.90 -0.08 9.84
N THR A 286 16.63 0.40 10.85
CA THR A 286 16.09 1.15 12.00
C THR A 286 16.53 2.60 11.94
N ASN A 287 15.58 3.53 11.85
CA ASN A 287 15.83 4.96 11.72
C ASN A 287 16.87 5.31 10.63
N ALA A 288 16.90 4.51 9.57
CA ALA A 288 17.87 4.61 8.50
C ALA A 288 17.49 5.72 7.49
N THR A 289 18.50 6.37 6.90
CA THR A 289 18.30 7.30 5.78
C THR A 289 18.85 6.68 4.49
N ILE A 290 17.98 6.36 3.54
CA ILE A 290 18.35 5.68 2.31
C ILE A 290 17.95 6.54 1.12
N THR A 291 18.93 6.86 0.27
CA THR A 291 18.72 7.69 -0.93
C THR A 291 19.12 6.94 -2.19
N HIS A 292 18.24 6.93 -3.19
CA HIS A 292 18.50 6.38 -4.52
C HIS A 292 18.12 7.40 -5.59
N THR A 293 19.08 7.92 -6.35
CA THR A 293 18.79 9.03 -7.28
C THR A 293 18.61 8.59 -8.73
N ASN A 294 18.64 7.29 -9.02
CA ASN A 294 18.44 6.76 -10.36
C ASN A 294 17.03 6.17 -10.52
N ALA A 295 16.38 6.40 -11.66
CA ALA A 295 15.03 5.90 -11.88
C ALA A 295 14.97 4.38 -12.15
N SER A 296 16.10 3.74 -12.47
CA SER A 296 16.12 2.32 -12.87
C SER A 296 16.15 1.34 -11.68
N GLY A 297 16.64 1.78 -10.51
CA GLY A 297 16.79 0.96 -9.32
C GLY A 297 15.79 1.30 -8.23
N ALA A 298 15.75 0.46 -7.20
CA ALA A 298 15.04 0.73 -5.96
C ALA A 298 15.99 1.23 -4.86
N ALA A 299 15.46 1.98 -3.89
CA ALA A 299 16.24 2.29 -2.69
C ALA A 299 16.47 1.03 -1.83
N VAL A 300 15.43 0.21 -1.65
CA VAL A 300 15.55 -1.08 -0.97
C VAL A 300 14.85 -2.15 -1.77
N ARG A 301 15.52 -3.29 -1.94
CA ARG A 301 14.94 -4.48 -2.56
C ARG A 301 15.05 -5.71 -1.67
N ALA A 302 13.94 -6.39 -1.46
CA ALA A 302 13.87 -7.71 -0.81
C ALA A 302 13.38 -8.75 -1.83
N ASN A 303 14.10 -9.86 -1.97
CA ASN A 303 13.81 -10.86 -3.00
C ASN A 303 13.98 -12.28 -2.48
N ASN A 304 13.12 -13.20 -2.91
CA ASN A 304 13.25 -14.65 -2.70
C ASN A 304 13.44 -15.03 -1.21
N ALA A 305 12.33 -15.05 -0.47
CA ALA A 305 12.24 -15.39 0.94
C ALA A 305 13.07 -14.48 1.86
N THR A 306 13.36 -13.24 1.44
CA THR A 306 14.05 -12.25 2.29
C THR A 306 13.09 -11.71 3.33
N THR A 307 13.57 -11.49 4.56
CA THR A 307 12.84 -10.71 5.56
C THR A 307 13.28 -9.26 5.49
N LEU A 308 12.34 -8.34 5.34
CA LEU A 308 12.61 -6.90 5.39
C LEU A 308 11.86 -6.26 6.56
N ASP A 309 12.59 -5.68 7.50
CA ASP A 309 12.04 -4.89 8.59
C ASP A 309 12.56 -3.46 8.51
N ILE A 310 11.64 -2.51 8.32
CA ILE A 310 11.92 -1.08 8.32
C ILE A 310 11.17 -0.47 9.50
N SER A 311 11.90 0.18 10.42
CA SER A 311 11.32 0.89 11.56
C SER A 311 11.79 2.35 11.60
N GLY A 312 10.87 3.28 11.33
CA GLY A 312 11.17 4.70 11.20
C GLY A 312 12.05 5.03 9.98
N GLY A 313 12.76 6.17 10.06
CA GLY A 313 13.71 6.57 9.03
C GLY A 313 13.09 7.19 7.77
N ASN A 314 13.94 7.49 6.80
CA ASN A 314 13.60 8.18 5.56
C ASN A 314 14.16 7.42 4.35
N ILE A 315 13.29 7.07 3.41
CA ILE A 315 13.66 6.45 2.14
C ILE A 315 13.25 7.41 1.01
N THR A 316 14.21 7.81 0.18
CA THR A 316 13.96 8.66 -1.00
C THR A 316 14.47 7.97 -2.25
N SER A 317 13.64 7.89 -3.29
CA SER A 317 14.00 7.22 -4.54
C SER A 317 13.50 7.95 -5.79
N ALA A 318 14.36 8.14 -6.79
CA ALA A 318 13.93 8.57 -8.13
C ALA A 318 13.26 7.44 -8.93
N GLY A 319 13.32 6.20 -8.44
CA GLY A 319 12.69 5.02 -9.03
C GLY A 319 11.65 4.45 -8.06
N THR A 320 11.82 3.19 -7.68
CA THR A 320 10.97 2.56 -6.65
C THR A 320 11.54 2.83 -5.26
N GLY A 321 10.70 3.15 -4.28
CA GLY A 321 11.15 3.29 -2.88
C GLY A 321 11.57 1.93 -2.33
N VAL A 322 10.57 1.09 -2.05
CA VAL A 322 10.76 -0.26 -1.51
C VAL A 322 10.17 -1.28 -2.49
N TYR A 323 10.99 -2.23 -2.93
CA TYR A 323 10.59 -3.26 -3.88
C TYR A 323 10.72 -4.67 -3.30
N ILE A 324 9.61 -5.39 -3.18
CA ILE A 324 9.53 -6.68 -2.50
C ILE A 324 9.01 -7.74 -3.49
N VAL A 325 9.69 -8.89 -3.53
CA VAL A 325 9.31 -10.00 -4.40
C VAL A 325 9.42 -11.32 -3.64
N ALA A 326 8.30 -12.05 -3.55
CA ALA A 326 8.20 -13.35 -2.88
C ALA A 326 8.92 -13.38 -1.52
N SER A 327 8.62 -12.41 -0.67
CA SER A 327 9.35 -12.09 0.56
C SER A 327 8.36 -11.54 1.60
N ASP A 328 8.77 -11.45 2.86
CA ASP A 328 7.96 -10.82 3.91
C ASP A 328 8.54 -9.45 4.25
N ALA A 329 7.68 -8.43 4.30
CA ALA A 329 8.09 -7.06 4.57
C ALA A 329 7.20 -6.40 5.63
N ARG A 330 7.85 -5.75 6.60
CA ARG A 330 7.23 -4.90 7.61
C ARG A 330 7.80 -3.50 7.49
N ILE A 331 6.92 -2.50 7.39
CA ILE A 331 7.27 -1.09 7.31
C ILE A 331 6.53 -0.36 8.42
N ASN A 332 7.23 0.03 9.46
CA ASN A 332 6.66 0.65 10.64
C ASN A 332 7.13 2.10 10.80
N GLY A 333 6.26 3.08 10.58
CA GLY A 333 6.52 4.48 10.87
C GLY A 333 7.54 5.16 9.94
N ALA A 334 7.90 4.54 8.82
CA ALA A 334 8.87 5.09 7.87
C ALA A 334 8.27 6.21 7.02
N THR A 335 9.12 7.15 6.60
CA THR A 335 8.77 8.11 5.53
C THR A 335 9.39 7.65 4.23
N ILE A 336 8.57 7.38 3.21
CA ILE A 336 8.98 6.90 1.90
C ILE A 336 8.52 7.89 0.84
N ASN A 337 9.47 8.46 0.10
CA ASN A 337 9.23 9.38 -1.00
C ASN A 337 9.80 8.78 -2.29
N ALA A 338 8.96 8.57 -3.31
CA ALA A 338 9.40 8.02 -4.59
C ALA A 338 8.84 8.78 -5.80
N ASP A 339 9.63 8.92 -6.86
CA ASP A 339 9.13 9.44 -8.14
C ASP A 339 8.35 8.36 -8.92
N GLY A 340 8.66 7.08 -8.70
CA GLY A 340 8.02 5.93 -9.33
C GLY A 340 6.91 5.31 -8.48
N VAL A 341 7.15 4.09 -7.96
CA VAL A 341 6.26 3.45 -6.99
C VAL A 341 6.89 3.57 -5.61
N ALA A 342 6.14 4.02 -4.59
CA ALA A 342 6.73 4.16 -3.27
C ALA A 342 6.95 2.80 -2.59
N VAL A 343 5.93 1.94 -2.57
CA VAL A 343 6.04 0.56 -2.07
C VAL A 343 5.45 -0.42 -3.07
N GLN A 344 6.22 -1.42 -3.48
CA GLN A 344 5.80 -2.43 -4.45
C GLN A 344 5.99 -3.84 -3.87
N ALA A 345 4.89 -4.60 -3.74
CA ALA A 345 4.86 -5.99 -3.31
C ALA A 345 4.42 -6.90 -4.45
N ASN A 346 5.27 -7.86 -4.82
CA ASN A 346 5.04 -8.74 -5.96
C ASN A 346 5.12 -10.22 -5.58
N ASN A 347 4.19 -11.02 -6.12
CA ASN A 347 4.15 -12.48 -6.13
C ASN A 347 4.31 -13.13 -4.74
N ALA A 348 3.21 -13.51 -4.10
CA ALA A 348 3.20 -14.20 -2.80
C ALA A 348 4.05 -13.49 -1.72
N THR A 349 3.97 -12.16 -1.71
CA THR A 349 4.56 -11.33 -0.66
C THR A 349 3.52 -11.06 0.42
N THR A 350 3.97 -11.06 1.68
CA THR A 350 3.20 -10.49 2.79
C THR A 350 3.74 -9.10 3.09
N LEU A 351 2.91 -8.07 2.94
CA LEU A 351 3.28 -6.68 3.21
C LEU A 351 2.47 -6.14 4.40
N ASP A 352 3.15 -5.80 5.48
CA ASP A 352 2.59 -5.07 6.61
C ASP A 352 3.13 -3.64 6.63
N ILE A 353 2.24 -2.65 6.55
CA ILE A 353 2.57 -1.24 6.72
C ILE A 353 1.84 -0.74 7.96
N SER A 354 2.57 -0.22 8.95
CA SER A 354 2.00 0.37 10.15
C SER A 354 2.50 1.81 10.36
N GLY A 355 1.63 2.80 10.30
CA GLY A 355 1.97 4.21 10.40
C GLY A 355 2.80 4.72 9.21
N GLY A 356 3.44 5.88 9.41
CA GLY A 356 4.37 6.45 8.44
C GLY A 356 3.71 7.26 7.31
N ASN A 357 4.54 7.83 6.44
CA ASN A 357 4.13 8.67 5.33
C ASN A 357 4.68 8.09 4.02
N ILE A 358 3.81 7.78 3.08
CA ILE A 358 4.15 7.24 1.77
C ILE A 358 3.74 8.27 0.72
N THR A 359 4.73 8.87 0.05
CA THR A 359 4.49 9.87 -1.01
C THR A 359 5.06 9.36 -2.32
N SER A 360 4.26 9.45 -3.39
CA SER A 360 4.64 8.99 -4.71
C SER A 360 4.22 9.93 -5.84
N ALA A 361 5.13 10.25 -6.77
CA ALA A 361 4.74 10.89 -8.03
C ALA A 361 4.10 9.89 -9.03
N GLY A 362 4.18 8.59 -8.75
CA GLY A 362 3.41 7.54 -9.41
C GLY A 362 2.43 6.89 -8.45
N THR A 363 2.50 5.56 -8.30
CA THR A 363 1.61 4.81 -7.39
C THR A 363 2.15 4.82 -5.96
N GLY A 364 1.27 4.99 -4.98
CA GLY A 364 1.63 4.87 -3.56
C GLY A 364 2.04 3.44 -3.20
N VAL A 365 1.06 2.54 -3.15
CA VAL A 365 1.25 1.11 -2.85
C VAL A 365 0.78 0.27 -4.03
N TYR A 366 1.68 -0.54 -4.57
CA TYR A 366 1.42 -1.47 -5.68
C TYR A 366 1.46 -2.91 -5.19
N ILE A 367 0.38 -3.64 -5.41
CA ILE A 367 0.17 -5.02 -4.95
C ILE A 367 -0.06 -5.90 -6.17
N LEU A 368 0.86 -6.83 -6.42
CA LEU A 368 0.76 -7.83 -7.47
C LEU A 368 0.71 -9.22 -6.86
N ALA A 369 -0.43 -9.91 -6.96
CA ALA A 369 -0.58 -11.29 -6.49
C ALA A 369 -0.06 -11.51 -5.06
N SER A 370 -0.33 -10.55 -4.16
CA SER A 370 0.29 -10.46 -2.82
C SER A 370 -0.73 -9.99 -1.79
N ASP A 371 -0.44 -10.24 -0.51
CA ASP A 371 -1.28 -9.79 0.60
C ASP A 371 -0.73 -8.51 1.21
N ALA A 372 -1.61 -7.58 1.51
CA ALA A 372 -1.25 -6.32 2.15
C ALA A 372 -2.18 -5.98 3.31
N ASN A 373 -1.58 -5.58 4.42
CA ASN A 373 -2.23 -4.94 5.55
C ASN A 373 -1.63 -3.55 5.75
N ILE A 374 -2.48 -2.53 5.76
CA ILE A 374 -2.09 -1.13 5.87
C ILE A 374 -2.83 -0.52 7.05
N ASP A 375 -2.11 -0.21 8.12
CA ASP A 375 -2.67 0.29 9.37
C ASP A 375 -2.06 1.66 9.72
N GLY A 376 -2.86 2.70 9.90
CA GLY A 376 -2.36 4.01 10.37
C GLY A 376 -1.52 4.83 9.37
N ALA A 377 -1.34 4.36 8.13
CA ALA A 377 -0.46 5.00 7.15
C ALA A 377 -1.12 6.20 6.46
N THR A 378 -0.34 7.24 6.15
CA THR A 378 -0.76 8.32 5.24
C THR A 378 -0.13 8.10 3.86
N ILE A 379 -0.96 7.90 2.83
CA ILE A 379 -0.54 7.64 1.45
C ILE A 379 -0.97 8.82 0.57
N ASN A 380 -0.01 9.48 -0.08
CA ASN A 380 -0.23 10.56 -1.03
C ASN A 380 0.36 10.17 -2.39
N ALA A 381 -0.47 10.07 -3.43
CA ALA A 381 -0.03 9.63 -4.75
C ALA A 381 -0.51 10.57 -5.87
N ASP A 382 0.36 10.88 -6.83
CA ASP A 382 -0.02 11.55 -8.06
C ASP A 382 -0.67 10.59 -9.06
N GLY A 383 -0.28 9.31 -9.03
CA GLY A 383 -1.02 8.20 -9.63
C GLY A 383 -1.96 7.57 -8.61
N ASP A 384 -2.22 6.26 -8.75
CA ASP A 384 -3.14 5.56 -7.86
C ASP A 384 -2.58 5.47 -6.42
N GLY A 385 -3.45 5.64 -5.41
CA GLY A 385 -3.07 5.51 -4.00
C GLY A 385 -2.66 4.08 -3.68
N ILE A 386 -3.60 3.16 -3.87
CA ILE A 386 -3.40 1.70 -3.75
C ILE A 386 -3.85 1.05 -5.06
N PHE A 387 -2.97 0.24 -5.65
CA PHE A 387 -3.24 -0.48 -6.89
C PHE A 387 -3.06 -1.98 -6.68
N ILE A 388 -4.07 -2.78 -7.04
CA ILE A 388 -4.04 -4.24 -6.93
C ILE A 388 -4.18 -4.86 -8.33
N THR A 389 -3.34 -5.84 -8.66
CA THR A 389 -3.44 -6.57 -9.92
C THR A 389 -2.98 -8.02 -9.82
N SER A 390 -3.54 -8.89 -10.67
CA SER A 390 -2.96 -10.22 -10.95
C SER A 390 -2.14 -10.22 -12.25
N LYS A 391 -2.15 -9.11 -13.01
CA LYS A 391 -1.51 -9.07 -14.33
C LYS A 391 0.00 -9.16 -14.21
N LYS A 392 0.60 -10.05 -15.01
CA LYS A 392 2.05 -10.31 -15.03
C LYS A 392 2.57 -11.01 -13.77
N ARG A 393 1.70 -11.61 -12.96
CA ARG A 393 2.15 -12.50 -11.89
C ARG A 393 2.94 -13.65 -12.47
N SER A 394 3.93 -14.13 -11.73
CA SER A 394 4.60 -15.37 -12.05
C SER A 394 3.67 -16.54 -11.73
N THR A 395 3.56 -17.50 -12.66
CA THR A 395 2.71 -18.68 -12.49
C THR A 395 3.24 -19.64 -11.42
N SER A 396 4.47 -19.43 -10.94
CA SER A 396 5.07 -20.23 -9.86
C SER A 396 4.60 -19.83 -8.47
N TYR A 397 3.84 -18.74 -8.34
CA TYR A 397 3.32 -18.25 -7.07
C TYR A 397 1.79 -18.22 -7.07
N GLU A 398 1.22 -18.37 -5.87
CA GLU A 398 -0.21 -18.19 -5.63
C GLU A 398 -0.63 -16.74 -5.88
N ASP A 399 -1.90 -16.55 -6.25
CA ASP A 399 -2.49 -15.24 -6.56
C ASP A 399 -3.26 -14.73 -5.34
N LEU A 400 -2.57 -14.24 -4.31
CA LEU A 400 -3.17 -14.02 -2.99
C LEU A 400 -4.18 -12.86 -2.93
N ASN A 401 -3.74 -11.63 -3.27
CA ASN A 401 -4.56 -10.41 -3.39
C ASN A 401 -5.60 -10.20 -2.26
N ALA A 402 -5.21 -10.38 -1.01
CA ALA A 402 -5.96 -9.86 0.13
C ALA A 402 -5.50 -8.42 0.46
N LEU A 403 -6.46 -7.56 0.81
CA LEU A 403 -6.19 -6.20 1.28
C LEU A 403 -7.02 -5.88 2.52
N THR A 404 -6.33 -5.48 3.59
CA THR A 404 -6.93 -4.81 4.76
C THR A 404 -6.33 -3.42 4.90
N VAL A 405 -7.18 -2.42 5.12
CA VAL A 405 -6.79 -1.04 5.38
C VAL A 405 -7.51 -0.54 6.62
N SER A 406 -6.76 -0.14 7.65
CA SER A 406 -7.27 0.43 8.90
C SER A 406 -6.61 1.77 9.21
N ASP A 407 -7.38 2.70 9.78
CA ASP A 407 -6.89 3.97 10.34
C ASP A 407 -5.99 4.79 9.36
N ALA A 408 -6.19 4.62 8.05
CA ALA A 408 -5.32 5.16 7.01
C ALA A 408 -5.94 6.36 6.29
N ASN A 409 -5.08 7.25 5.79
CA ASN A 409 -5.48 8.36 4.94
C ASN A 409 -4.87 8.18 3.55
N VAL A 410 -5.70 7.92 2.54
CA VAL A 410 -5.27 7.71 1.15
C VAL A 410 -5.76 8.86 0.29
N THR A 411 -4.84 9.70 -0.15
CA THR A 411 -5.10 10.80 -1.09
C THR A 411 -4.43 10.52 -2.42
N SER A 412 -5.20 10.59 -3.50
CA SER A 412 -4.68 10.38 -4.86
C SER A 412 -5.21 11.42 -5.84
N LYS A 413 -4.40 11.82 -6.82
CA LYS A 413 -4.86 12.66 -7.94
C LYS A 413 -5.67 11.89 -8.98
N THR A 414 -5.68 10.54 -8.96
CA THR A 414 -6.41 9.68 -9.90
C THR A 414 -7.44 8.81 -9.20
N VAL A 415 -6.98 7.72 -8.56
CA VAL A 415 -7.81 6.71 -7.92
C VAL A 415 -7.23 6.38 -6.55
N ALA A 416 -8.03 6.44 -5.47
CA ALA A 416 -7.53 6.08 -4.15
C ALA A 416 -7.32 4.56 -4.02
N LEU A 417 -8.30 3.74 -4.41
CA LEU A 417 -8.17 2.27 -4.54
C LEU A 417 -8.55 1.80 -5.94
N ASN A 418 -7.60 1.19 -6.64
CA ASN A 418 -7.79 0.65 -7.99
C ASN A 418 -7.55 -0.86 -8.01
N VAL A 419 -8.63 -1.64 -8.19
CA VAL A 419 -8.55 -3.06 -8.52
C VAL A 419 -8.49 -3.18 -10.04
N ASP A 420 -7.37 -3.62 -10.57
CA ASP A 420 -7.15 -3.71 -12.01
C ASP A 420 -8.01 -4.81 -12.66
N GLY A 421 -8.19 -4.74 -13.97
CA GLY A 421 -8.89 -5.78 -14.73
C GLY A 421 -8.16 -7.12 -14.75
N SER A 422 -8.92 -8.21 -14.83
CA SER A 422 -8.40 -9.59 -14.77
C SER A 422 -7.64 -9.88 -13.47
N THR A 423 -8.11 -9.33 -12.36
CA THR A 423 -7.53 -9.52 -11.03
C THR A 423 -8.43 -10.44 -10.21
N THR A 424 -7.83 -11.44 -9.57
CA THR A 424 -8.55 -12.31 -8.63
C THR A 424 -8.47 -11.69 -7.24
N ILE A 425 -9.62 -11.37 -6.63
CA ILE A 425 -9.70 -10.98 -5.22
C ILE A 425 -10.25 -12.18 -4.46
N ASN A 426 -9.44 -12.81 -3.61
CA ASN A 426 -9.81 -14.09 -2.96
C ASN A 426 -10.68 -13.88 -1.72
N ASP A 427 -10.44 -12.80 -1.00
CA ASP A 427 -11.16 -12.43 0.21
C ASP A 427 -11.71 -11.01 0.11
N PRO A 428 -12.80 -10.69 0.83
CA PRO A 428 -13.32 -9.32 0.85
C PRO A 428 -12.23 -8.32 1.25
N ILE A 429 -12.13 -7.23 0.50
CA ILE A 429 -11.29 -6.08 0.86
C ILE A 429 -11.94 -5.41 2.06
N LYS A 430 -11.20 -5.29 3.16
CA LYS A 430 -11.69 -4.68 4.40
C LYS A 430 -11.10 -3.29 4.56
N LEU A 431 -11.97 -2.29 4.69
CA LEU A 431 -11.61 -0.89 4.88
C LEU A 431 -12.26 -0.41 6.18
N THR A 432 -11.46 0.01 7.16
CA THR A 432 -11.95 0.38 8.49
C THR A 432 -11.34 1.71 8.92
N ASN A 433 -12.14 2.62 9.50
CA ASN A 433 -11.67 3.88 10.09
C ASN A 433 -10.77 4.74 9.17
N SER A 434 -10.96 4.64 7.85
CA SER A 434 -10.02 5.23 6.89
C SER A 434 -10.69 6.29 6.01
N THR A 435 -9.88 7.19 5.45
CA THR A 435 -10.34 8.25 4.54
C THR A 435 -9.69 8.07 3.18
N PHE A 436 -10.50 7.89 2.13
CA PHE A 436 -10.05 7.82 0.74
C PHE A 436 -10.54 9.05 -0.02
N THR A 437 -9.60 9.84 -0.56
CA THR A 437 -9.88 11.08 -1.29
C THR A 437 -9.22 11.08 -2.66
N ALA A 438 -10.02 11.05 -3.72
CA ALA A 438 -9.56 11.12 -5.11
C ALA A 438 -10.73 11.46 -6.04
N PRO A 439 -10.50 11.85 -7.32
CA PRO A 439 -11.60 11.95 -8.29
C PRO A 439 -12.41 10.64 -8.39
N THR A 440 -11.74 9.49 -8.30
CA THR A 440 -12.37 8.18 -8.12
C THR A 440 -11.89 7.58 -6.80
N ALA A 441 -12.76 7.48 -5.80
CA ALA A 441 -12.40 6.86 -4.53
C ALA A 441 -12.11 5.37 -4.70
N ILE A 442 -12.93 4.65 -5.47
CA ILE A 442 -12.76 3.23 -5.73
C ILE A 442 -13.03 2.91 -7.20
N LYS A 443 -12.09 2.23 -7.84
CA LYS A 443 -12.22 1.68 -9.18
C LYS A 443 -12.16 0.16 -9.15
N LEU A 444 -13.17 -0.48 -9.75
CA LEU A 444 -13.29 -1.93 -9.85
C LEU A 444 -13.22 -2.38 -11.30
N GLY A 445 -12.04 -2.87 -11.71
CA GLY A 445 -11.82 -3.54 -12.98
C GLY A 445 -12.12 -5.04 -12.95
N SER A 446 -12.34 -5.61 -11.77
CA SER A 446 -12.66 -7.03 -11.57
C SER A 446 -13.59 -7.22 -10.39
N LYS A 447 -14.20 -8.40 -10.30
CA LYS A 447 -15.10 -8.77 -9.20
C LYS A 447 -14.40 -8.59 -7.86
N ALA A 448 -14.98 -7.76 -6.99
CA ALA A 448 -14.51 -7.57 -5.63
C ALA A 448 -15.70 -7.42 -4.67
N ALA A 449 -15.53 -7.92 -3.44
CA ALA A 449 -16.39 -7.57 -2.32
C ALA A 449 -15.62 -6.60 -1.42
N ILE A 450 -16.21 -5.45 -1.11
CA ILE A 450 -15.62 -4.43 -0.25
C ILE A 450 -16.52 -4.24 0.97
N GLN A 451 -15.91 -4.39 2.16
CA GLN A 451 -16.52 -4.11 3.45
C GLN A 451 -15.91 -2.81 3.99
N ALA A 452 -16.70 -1.73 3.99
CA ALA A 452 -16.29 -0.41 4.45
C ALA A 452 -17.00 -0.07 5.77
N GLU A 453 -16.20 0.10 6.82
CA GLU A 453 -16.65 0.39 8.18
C GLU A 453 -16.06 1.72 8.66
N ASN A 454 -16.91 2.66 9.08
CA ASN A 454 -16.48 4.01 9.50
C ASN A 454 -15.55 4.69 8.49
N MET A 455 -15.89 4.56 7.20
CA MET A 455 -15.10 5.11 6.09
C MET A 455 -15.56 6.50 5.71
N THR A 456 -14.62 7.35 5.28
CA THR A 456 -14.93 8.57 4.54
C THR A 456 -14.43 8.41 3.11
N LEU A 457 -15.35 8.20 2.16
CA LEU A 457 -15.06 8.06 0.74
C LEU A 457 -15.44 9.36 0.02
N THR A 458 -14.44 10.11 -0.43
CA THR A 458 -14.64 11.32 -1.24
C THR A 458 -14.14 11.06 -2.66
N GLY A 459 -15.07 10.95 -3.60
CA GLY A 459 -14.79 10.57 -4.98
C GLY A 459 -15.80 9.56 -5.53
N ASN A 460 -15.71 9.33 -6.83
CA ASN A 460 -16.62 8.40 -7.51
C ASN A 460 -16.30 6.93 -7.20
N ILE A 461 -17.32 6.08 -7.27
CA ILE A 461 -17.18 4.62 -7.32
C ILE A 461 -17.45 4.19 -8.75
N VAL A 462 -16.45 3.60 -9.41
CA VAL A 462 -16.54 3.25 -10.83
C VAL A 462 -16.22 1.79 -11.02
N GLN A 463 -17.11 1.07 -11.67
CA GLN A 463 -16.85 -0.27 -12.16
C GLN A 463 -16.67 -0.26 -13.67
N THR A 464 -15.62 -0.91 -14.16
CA THR A 464 -15.30 -0.92 -15.60
C THR A 464 -15.50 -2.27 -16.27
N ASP A 465 -15.84 -3.30 -15.50
CA ASP A 465 -16.22 -4.62 -16.02
C ASP A 465 -17.69 -4.94 -15.74
N THR A 466 -18.18 -6.06 -16.25
CA THR A 466 -19.57 -6.50 -16.08
C THR A 466 -19.73 -7.53 -14.97
N SER A 467 -18.76 -7.65 -14.06
CA SER A 467 -18.83 -8.62 -12.97
C SER A 467 -19.78 -8.14 -11.86
N SER A 468 -20.26 -9.02 -10.98
CA SER A 468 -21.07 -8.57 -9.84
C SER A 468 -20.18 -8.29 -8.63
N SER A 469 -19.80 -7.03 -8.42
CA SER A 469 -19.09 -6.61 -7.21
C SER A 469 -20.07 -6.16 -6.13
N SER A 470 -19.56 -5.95 -4.92
CA SER A 470 -20.37 -5.41 -3.82
C SER A 470 -19.58 -4.41 -2.98
N LEU A 471 -20.23 -3.32 -2.59
CA LEU A 471 -19.74 -2.36 -1.59
C LEU A 471 -20.77 -2.24 -0.47
N SER A 472 -20.35 -2.54 0.76
CA SER A 472 -21.16 -2.31 1.97
C SER A 472 -20.58 -1.19 2.80
N LEU A 473 -21.39 -0.17 3.08
CA LEU A 473 -21.07 0.95 3.96
C LEU A 473 -21.73 0.73 5.32
N SER A 474 -20.93 0.78 6.38
CA SER A 474 -21.44 0.62 7.75
C SER A 474 -20.70 1.50 8.76
N GLN A 475 -21.21 1.56 9.99
CA GLN A 475 -20.60 2.25 11.13
C GLN A 475 -20.27 3.73 10.83
N LYS A 476 -21.25 4.50 10.39
CA LYS A 476 -21.14 5.94 10.04
C LYS A 476 -20.28 6.20 8.80
N SER A 477 -20.21 5.23 7.89
CA SER A 477 -19.52 5.41 6.62
C SER A 477 -20.22 6.49 5.78
N THR A 478 -19.43 7.34 5.14
CA THR A 478 -19.91 8.37 4.23
C THR A 478 -19.32 8.17 2.84
N LEU A 479 -20.18 8.21 1.82
CA LEU A 479 -19.78 8.27 0.42
C LEU A 479 -20.23 9.61 -0.16
N THR A 480 -19.28 10.41 -0.65
CA THR A 480 -19.57 11.65 -1.37
C THR A 480 -19.05 11.52 -2.80
N GLY A 481 -19.96 11.35 -3.76
CA GLY A 481 -19.63 11.12 -5.16
C GLY A 481 -20.69 10.35 -5.93
N ARG A 482 -20.45 10.18 -7.23
CA ARG A 482 -21.26 9.34 -8.13
C ARG A 482 -20.90 7.87 -7.98
N VAL A 483 -21.89 6.99 -8.15
CA VAL A 483 -21.65 5.55 -8.35
C VAL A 483 -21.99 5.17 -9.80
N ASP A 484 -21.08 4.44 -10.44
CA ASP A 484 -21.24 3.88 -11.79
C ASP A 484 -20.88 2.40 -11.77
N ALA A 485 -21.83 1.57 -11.34
CA ALA A 485 -21.60 0.16 -11.07
C ALA A 485 -22.86 -0.67 -11.38
N LEU A 486 -23.27 -0.67 -12.67
CA LEU A 486 -24.52 -1.25 -13.17
C LEU A 486 -24.75 -2.71 -12.77
N SER A 487 -23.71 -3.50 -12.58
CA SER A 487 -23.81 -4.93 -12.22
C SER A 487 -23.57 -5.21 -10.74
N SER A 488 -23.36 -4.17 -9.92
CA SER A 488 -22.92 -4.31 -8.53
C SER A 488 -23.99 -3.97 -7.51
N THR A 489 -23.78 -4.45 -6.30
CA THR A 489 -24.65 -4.17 -5.15
C THR A 489 -24.01 -3.09 -4.27
N LEU A 490 -24.79 -2.07 -3.94
CA LEU A 490 -24.46 -1.09 -2.91
C LEU A 490 -25.39 -1.31 -1.70
N SER A 491 -24.82 -1.37 -0.50
CA SER A 491 -25.59 -1.48 0.74
C SER A 491 -25.14 -0.45 1.76
N LEU A 492 -26.11 0.15 2.47
CA LEU A 492 -25.89 1.12 3.55
C LEU A 492 -26.60 0.63 4.80
N ASP A 493 -25.91 0.64 5.94
CA ASP A 493 -26.53 0.46 7.26
C ASP A 493 -27.27 1.73 7.73
N GLU A 494 -27.94 1.65 8.88
CA GLU A 494 -28.73 2.73 9.48
C GLU A 494 -27.96 4.00 9.82
N THR A 495 -26.64 3.91 9.88
CA THR A 495 -25.77 5.04 10.26
C THR A 495 -25.05 5.66 9.07
N SER A 496 -25.07 5.01 7.91
CA SER A 496 -24.27 5.37 6.75
C SER A 496 -24.97 6.40 5.87
N GLN A 497 -24.19 7.17 5.13
CA GLN A 497 -24.70 8.22 4.24
C GLN A 497 -24.08 8.14 2.85
N TRP A 498 -24.91 8.37 1.83
CA TRP A 498 -24.46 8.61 0.46
C TRP A 498 -24.94 9.99 -0.02
N ASN A 499 -23.99 10.89 -0.22
CA ASN A 499 -24.20 12.22 -0.80
C ASN A 499 -23.82 12.17 -2.28
N MET A 500 -24.82 12.07 -3.14
CA MET A 500 -24.60 12.03 -4.58
C MET A 500 -24.19 13.40 -5.10
N THR A 501 -23.18 13.42 -5.98
CA THR A 501 -22.75 14.65 -6.68
C THR A 501 -23.27 14.74 -8.11
N ASP A 502 -23.53 13.59 -8.74
CA ASP A 502 -23.97 13.46 -10.12
C ASP A 502 -24.89 12.24 -10.29
N PRO A 503 -25.63 12.11 -11.42
CA PRO A 503 -26.48 10.96 -11.69
C PRO A 503 -25.74 9.63 -11.60
N SER A 504 -26.30 8.67 -10.88
CA SER A 504 -25.67 7.40 -10.50
C SER A 504 -26.44 6.18 -10.98
N THR A 505 -25.68 5.12 -11.24
CA THR A 505 -26.13 3.83 -11.75
C THR A 505 -25.60 2.71 -10.84
N VAL A 506 -26.50 1.89 -10.30
CA VAL A 506 -26.17 0.73 -9.46
C VAL A 506 -26.97 -0.50 -9.91
N GLY A 507 -26.45 -1.70 -9.68
CA GLY A 507 -27.17 -2.93 -9.98
C GLY A 507 -28.28 -3.21 -8.98
N ASN A 508 -27.92 -3.33 -7.70
CA ASN A 508 -28.88 -3.44 -6.59
C ASN A 508 -28.53 -2.39 -5.54
N LEU A 509 -29.56 -1.85 -4.88
CA LEU A 509 -29.41 -0.91 -3.78
C LEU A 509 -30.25 -1.36 -2.60
N THR A 510 -29.59 -1.62 -1.48
CA THR A 510 -30.25 -1.82 -0.19
C THR A 510 -29.86 -0.69 0.74
N ASN A 511 -30.81 0.16 1.08
CA ASN A 511 -30.58 1.27 1.97
C ASN A 511 -31.25 1.00 3.32
N ASN A 512 -30.54 1.24 4.41
CA ASN A 512 -31.12 1.48 5.73
C ASN A 512 -30.68 2.86 6.26
N GLY A 513 -29.79 3.57 5.58
CA GLY A 513 -29.24 4.86 6.03
C GLY A 513 -29.78 6.05 5.26
N GLY A 514 -28.97 7.10 5.11
CA GLY A 514 -29.34 8.32 4.38
C GLY A 514 -28.78 8.37 2.96
N ILE A 515 -29.60 8.74 1.99
CA ILE A 515 -29.18 9.08 0.63
C ILE A 515 -29.65 10.51 0.32
N THR A 516 -28.72 11.39 -0.01
CA THR A 516 -29.02 12.73 -0.51
C THR A 516 -28.77 12.75 -2.02
N LEU A 517 -29.85 12.92 -2.77
CA LEU A 517 -29.78 13.02 -4.23
C LEU A 517 -29.28 14.42 -4.60
N GLY A 518 -28.15 14.49 -5.31
CA GLY A 518 -27.53 15.74 -5.77
C GLY A 518 -28.33 16.42 -6.87
N ASN A 519 -29.52 16.96 -6.55
CA ASN A 519 -30.35 17.68 -7.49
C ASN A 519 -30.12 19.20 -7.36
N ALA A 520 -29.12 19.73 -8.06
CA ALA A 520 -28.98 21.19 -8.18
C ALA A 520 -30.16 21.77 -8.97
N SER A 521 -30.63 22.98 -8.64
CA SER A 521 -31.70 23.64 -9.41
C SER A 521 -31.35 23.71 -10.90
N GLY A 522 -32.30 23.32 -11.75
CA GLY A 522 -32.15 23.18 -13.20
C GLY A 522 -31.65 21.80 -13.69
N SER A 523 -31.39 20.86 -12.78
CA SER A 523 -31.08 19.47 -13.15
C SER A 523 -32.29 18.82 -13.83
N THR A 524 -32.05 18.06 -14.90
CA THR A 524 -33.09 17.36 -15.65
C THR A 524 -32.69 15.89 -15.81
N GLY A 525 -33.68 15.00 -15.82
CA GLY A 525 -33.47 13.56 -15.98
C GLY A 525 -33.41 12.78 -14.66
N THR A 526 -33.22 11.47 -14.78
CA THR A 526 -33.13 10.53 -13.65
C THR A 526 -31.79 10.67 -12.94
N LEU A 527 -31.82 10.86 -11.62
CA LEU A 527 -30.62 10.99 -10.79
C LEU A 527 -30.10 9.65 -10.33
N LEU A 528 -30.99 8.71 -9.98
CA LEU A 528 -30.60 7.39 -9.52
C LEU A 528 -31.27 6.32 -10.37
N THR A 529 -30.45 5.50 -11.03
CA THR A 529 -30.91 4.32 -11.75
C THR A 529 -30.42 3.08 -11.03
N VAL A 530 -31.35 2.22 -10.62
CA VAL A 530 -31.10 0.91 -10.01
C VAL A 530 -31.51 -0.15 -11.02
N ASP A 531 -30.56 -0.81 -11.67
CA ASP A 531 -30.82 -1.73 -12.78
C ASP A 531 -31.77 -2.88 -12.39
N ASN A 532 -31.67 -3.35 -11.14
CA ASN A 532 -32.46 -4.46 -10.61
C ASN A 532 -33.31 -3.98 -9.43
N THR A 533 -32.89 -4.24 -8.19
CA THR A 533 -33.75 -4.06 -7.02
C THR A 533 -33.32 -2.87 -6.18
N LEU A 534 -34.27 -1.97 -5.92
CA LEU A 534 -34.20 -0.94 -4.88
C LEU A 534 -34.98 -1.42 -3.66
N THR A 535 -34.31 -1.52 -2.52
CA THR A 535 -34.92 -1.84 -1.23
C THR A 535 -34.59 -0.74 -0.23
N LEU A 536 -35.63 -0.05 0.24
CA LEU A 536 -35.57 0.88 1.35
C LEU A 536 -36.12 0.19 2.61
N GLN A 537 -35.31 0.14 3.65
CA GLN A 537 -35.67 -0.39 4.98
C GLN A 537 -36.17 0.73 5.92
N ASP A 538 -36.64 0.36 7.10
CA ASP A 538 -37.30 1.24 8.09
C ASP A 538 -36.51 2.51 8.44
N ASP A 539 -35.17 2.45 8.56
CA ASP A 539 -34.35 3.62 8.91
C ASP A 539 -33.94 4.45 7.67
N SER A 540 -34.36 4.03 6.47
CA SER A 540 -33.99 4.71 5.22
C SER A 540 -34.44 6.15 5.20
N GLN A 541 -33.57 7.02 4.67
CA GLN A 541 -33.91 8.39 4.33
C GLN A 541 -33.51 8.69 2.90
N ILE A 542 -34.46 9.15 2.08
CA ILE A 542 -34.17 9.71 0.76
C ILE A 542 -34.42 11.21 0.82
N ASN A 543 -33.38 12.01 0.60
CA ASN A 543 -33.47 13.47 0.55
C ASN A 543 -33.35 13.94 -0.90
N ALA A 544 -34.34 14.67 -1.39
CA ALA A 544 -34.35 15.22 -2.74
C ALA A 544 -34.89 16.65 -2.79
N THR A 545 -34.38 17.43 -3.73
CA THR A 545 -34.91 18.76 -4.05
C THR A 545 -35.68 18.68 -5.36
N LEU A 546 -36.91 19.17 -5.39
CA LEU A 546 -37.78 19.21 -6.56
C LEU A 546 -37.63 20.55 -7.28
N ASP A 547 -37.46 20.49 -8.60
CA ASP A 547 -37.51 21.64 -9.49
C ASP A 547 -38.69 21.47 -10.48
N THR A 548 -39.34 22.57 -10.83
CA THR A 548 -40.41 22.67 -11.83
C THR A 548 -40.01 22.13 -13.21
N ALA A 549 -38.72 21.98 -13.49
CA ALA A 549 -38.19 21.40 -14.74
C ALA A 549 -38.12 19.85 -14.75
N ASN A 550 -38.41 19.19 -13.62
CA ASN A 550 -38.32 17.73 -13.52
C ASN A 550 -39.45 17.05 -14.31
N SER A 551 -39.21 16.78 -15.59
CA SER A 551 -40.13 16.03 -16.46
C SER A 551 -39.87 14.52 -16.49
N SER A 552 -38.85 14.06 -15.76
CA SER A 552 -38.45 12.66 -15.67
C SER A 552 -38.46 12.21 -14.20
N PRO A 553 -38.73 10.93 -13.94
CA PRO A 553 -38.65 10.38 -12.59
C PRO A 553 -37.23 10.51 -12.04
N ILE A 554 -37.14 10.89 -10.77
CA ILE A 554 -35.89 11.13 -10.06
C ILE A 554 -35.14 9.80 -9.85
N ILE A 555 -35.89 8.73 -9.57
CA ILE A 555 -35.38 7.37 -9.39
C ILE A 555 -36.02 6.44 -10.42
N LYS A 556 -35.21 5.57 -11.04
CA LYS A 556 -35.69 4.45 -11.85
C LYS A 556 -35.19 3.13 -11.28
N ALA A 557 -36.05 2.11 -11.23
CA ALA A 557 -35.66 0.78 -10.81
C ALA A 557 -36.44 -0.34 -11.51
N ALA A 558 -35.93 -1.57 -11.55
CA ALA A 558 -36.74 -2.70 -12.04
C ALA A 558 -37.76 -3.17 -10.99
N ASN A 559 -37.31 -3.32 -9.75
CA ASN A 559 -38.14 -3.70 -8.61
C ASN A 559 -37.93 -2.71 -7.48
N VAL A 560 -39.03 -2.30 -6.83
CA VAL A 560 -39.01 -1.32 -5.75
C VAL A 560 -39.72 -1.89 -4.52
N THR A 561 -39.05 -1.77 -3.37
CA THR A 561 -39.64 -1.92 -2.05
C THR A 561 -39.33 -0.65 -1.26
N LEU A 562 -40.39 0.00 -0.79
CA LEU A 562 -40.38 1.26 -0.07
C LEU A 562 -40.58 1.01 1.43
N GLY A 563 -39.96 1.88 2.22
CA GLY A 563 -39.97 1.94 3.67
C GLY A 563 -39.23 3.20 4.11
N GLY A 564 -39.23 3.50 5.40
CA GLY A 564 -38.55 4.68 5.94
C GLY A 564 -39.13 6.00 5.47
N THR A 565 -38.29 7.02 5.34
CA THR A 565 -38.70 8.42 5.16
C THR A 565 -38.26 9.01 3.81
N LEU A 566 -39.17 9.68 3.13
CA LEU A 566 -38.88 10.51 1.96
C LEU A 566 -38.95 11.99 2.34
N ASN A 567 -37.84 12.70 2.24
CA ASN A 567 -37.75 14.14 2.50
C ASN A 567 -37.59 14.91 1.19
N LEU A 568 -38.58 15.74 0.89
CA LEU A 568 -38.64 16.55 -0.31
C LEU A 568 -38.58 18.03 0.06
N SER A 569 -37.79 18.79 -0.67
CA SER A 569 -37.85 20.25 -0.65
C SER A 569 -38.22 20.76 -2.04
N SER A 570 -38.99 21.84 -2.13
CA SER A 570 -39.33 22.46 -3.41
C SER A 570 -39.27 23.98 -3.31
N THR A 571 -38.70 24.61 -4.33
CA THR A 571 -38.76 26.07 -4.50
C THR A 571 -39.95 26.51 -5.36
N ALA A 572 -40.76 25.56 -5.84
CA ALA A 572 -41.92 25.86 -6.66
C ALA A 572 -43.08 26.40 -5.81
N THR A 573 -43.78 27.40 -6.32
CA THR A 573 -45.09 27.82 -5.79
C THR A 573 -46.19 27.00 -6.46
N PHE A 574 -46.99 26.31 -5.66
CA PHE A 574 -48.16 25.58 -6.15
C PHE A 574 -49.29 26.58 -6.47
N VAL A 575 -49.73 26.59 -7.73
CA VAL A 575 -50.88 27.39 -8.17
C VAL A 575 -52.13 26.52 -8.10
N ALA A 576 -53.15 26.98 -7.37
CA ALA A 576 -54.41 26.26 -7.24
C ALA A 576 -55.18 26.23 -8.58
N PRO A 577 -55.61 25.06 -9.06
CA PRO A 577 -56.49 24.96 -10.23
C PRO A 577 -57.93 25.35 -9.89
N GLU A 578 -58.71 25.75 -10.89
CA GLU A 578 -60.14 26.09 -10.75
C GLU A 578 -61.07 24.86 -10.74
N THR A 579 -60.54 23.67 -11.02
CA THR A 579 -61.29 22.39 -11.02
C THR A 579 -60.33 21.23 -10.78
N ASP A 580 -60.84 20.14 -10.21
CA ASP A 580 -60.11 18.89 -10.00
C ASP A 580 -59.77 18.13 -11.30
N GLU A 581 -60.41 18.47 -12.44
CA GLU A 581 -60.01 17.94 -13.76
C GLU A 581 -58.60 18.40 -14.19
N HIS A 582 -58.07 19.48 -13.60
CA HIS A 582 -56.76 20.04 -13.94
C HIS A 582 -55.68 19.69 -12.91
N PHE A 583 -55.91 18.68 -12.07
CA PHE A 583 -54.86 18.18 -11.18
C PHE A 583 -53.67 17.63 -11.99
N GLY A 584 -52.46 17.92 -11.49
CA GLY A 584 -51.20 17.47 -12.08
C GLY A 584 -50.45 16.55 -11.13
N SER A 585 -49.53 15.77 -11.69
CA SER A 585 -48.62 14.94 -10.91
C SER A 585 -47.17 15.00 -11.41
N ILE A 586 -46.26 14.62 -10.52
CA ILE A 586 -44.82 14.49 -10.75
C ILE A 586 -44.42 13.09 -10.32
N THR A 587 -43.98 12.27 -11.27
CA THR A 587 -43.41 10.96 -10.96
C THR A 587 -42.06 11.13 -10.26
N LEU A 588 -41.93 10.59 -9.05
CA LEU A 588 -40.68 10.57 -8.31
C LEU A 588 -39.89 9.29 -8.57
N ILE A 589 -40.60 8.16 -8.56
CA ILE A 589 -40.02 6.82 -8.77
C ILE A 589 -40.79 6.13 -9.88
N ASP A 590 -40.07 5.60 -10.86
CA ASP A 590 -40.58 4.81 -11.98
C ASP A 590 -39.99 3.40 -11.87
N SER A 591 -40.86 2.40 -11.65
CA SER A 591 -40.50 1.00 -11.54
C SER A 591 -40.89 0.22 -12.81
N GLN A 592 -40.22 -0.90 -13.11
CA GLN A 592 -40.69 -1.83 -14.13
C GLN A 592 -41.78 -2.79 -13.61
N THR A 593 -41.94 -2.89 -12.29
CA THR A 593 -42.89 -3.77 -11.63
C THR A 593 -43.78 -2.97 -10.67
N ALA A 594 -44.92 -3.54 -10.28
CA ALA A 594 -45.82 -2.89 -9.35
C ALA A 594 -45.13 -2.61 -8.00
N ILE A 595 -45.21 -1.36 -7.55
CA ILE A 595 -44.85 -0.93 -6.21
C ILE A 595 -46.00 -1.33 -5.28
N THR A 596 -45.71 -2.19 -4.30
CA THR A 596 -46.73 -2.79 -3.40
C THR A 596 -46.63 -2.33 -1.94
N THR A 597 -45.68 -1.45 -1.66
CA THR A 597 -45.35 -0.86 -0.35
C THR A 597 -45.30 0.66 -0.49
N ASP A 598 -45.43 1.39 0.62
CA ASP A 598 -45.33 2.86 0.67
C ASP A 598 -44.16 3.26 1.58
N PHE A 599 -43.77 4.54 1.56
CA PHE A 599 -42.92 5.13 2.60
C PHE A 599 -43.68 5.18 3.93
N ASP A 600 -42.95 4.99 5.04
CA ASP A 600 -43.51 5.14 6.39
C ASP A 600 -43.85 6.59 6.71
N SER A 601 -43.11 7.53 6.13
CA SER A 601 -43.46 8.95 6.15
C SER A 601 -42.90 9.73 4.97
N VAL A 602 -43.61 10.79 4.57
CA VAL A 602 -43.16 11.76 3.57
C VAL A 602 -43.17 13.15 4.19
N THR A 603 -42.09 13.90 4.03
CA THR A 603 -42.03 15.32 4.36
C THR A 603 -41.88 16.15 3.08
N LEU A 604 -42.62 17.25 3.00
CA LEU A 604 -42.56 18.19 1.89
C LEU A 604 -42.35 19.60 2.43
N ASP A 605 -41.13 20.10 2.29
CA ASP A 605 -40.78 21.49 2.53
C ASP A 605 -41.06 22.30 1.25
N ALA A 606 -42.29 22.79 1.13
CA ALA A 606 -42.73 23.63 0.02
C ALA A 606 -43.70 24.73 0.50
N ASP A 607 -43.73 25.85 -0.22
CA ASP A 607 -44.69 26.91 0.04
C ASP A 607 -46.10 26.52 -0.44
N THR A 608 -46.92 26.05 0.50
CA THR A 608 -48.34 25.72 0.28
C THR A 608 -49.28 26.80 0.82
N SER A 609 -48.78 27.98 1.18
CA SER A 609 -49.58 29.04 1.82
C SER A 609 -50.67 29.60 0.91
N ALA A 610 -50.42 29.62 -0.41
CA ALA A 610 -51.39 30.05 -1.41
C ALA A 610 -52.40 28.94 -1.81
N MET A 611 -52.24 27.72 -1.31
CA MET A 611 -53.11 26.60 -1.66
C MET A 611 -54.35 26.57 -0.75
N PRO A 612 -55.58 26.60 -1.31
CA PRO A 612 -56.84 26.53 -0.57
C PRO A 612 -56.92 25.31 0.35
N ASP A 613 -57.74 25.38 1.41
CA ASP A 613 -57.89 24.30 2.39
C ASP A 613 -58.34 22.98 1.76
N TYR A 614 -59.24 23.02 0.79
CA TYR A 614 -59.76 21.86 0.07
C TYR A 614 -58.78 21.19 -0.90
N LEU A 615 -57.57 21.73 -1.06
CA LEU A 615 -56.52 21.13 -1.87
C LEU A 615 -55.34 20.69 -0.99
N THR A 616 -54.68 19.62 -1.41
CA THR A 616 -53.49 19.07 -0.79
C THR A 616 -52.52 18.55 -1.86
N ILE A 617 -51.28 18.28 -1.46
CA ILE A 617 -50.34 17.49 -2.25
C ILE A 617 -50.30 16.10 -1.62
N ASN A 618 -50.64 15.09 -2.41
CA ASN A 618 -50.56 13.70 -2.05
C ASN A 618 -49.20 13.14 -2.49
N ALA A 619 -48.66 12.21 -1.68
CA ALA A 619 -47.54 11.37 -2.06
C ALA A 619 -47.99 9.91 -1.92
N GLY A 620 -47.76 9.10 -2.95
CA GLY A 620 -48.16 7.70 -2.92
C GLY A 620 -47.91 6.97 -4.22
N VAL A 621 -48.21 5.67 -4.20
CA VAL A 621 -48.27 4.84 -5.41
C VAL A 621 -49.46 5.29 -6.26
N ASP A 622 -49.24 5.55 -7.54
CA ASP A 622 -50.31 5.93 -8.46
C ASP A 622 -51.35 4.80 -8.56
N ALA A 623 -52.61 5.14 -8.30
CA ALA A 623 -53.72 4.20 -8.33
C ALA A 623 -54.04 3.70 -9.76
N ASN A 624 -53.70 4.48 -10.79
CA ASN A 624 -53.93 4.15 -12.20
C ASN A 624 -52.76 3.38 -12.80
N ASP A 625 -51.54 3.63 -12.33
CA ASP A 625 -50.31 2.97 -12.75
C ASP A 625 -49.40 2.69 -11.55
N ASN A 626 -49.61 1.56 -10.90
CA ASN A 626 -48.90 1.20 -9.67
C ASN A 626 -47.41 0.90 -9.86
N THR A 627 -46.84 1.10 -11.06
CA THR A 627 -45.40 1.13 -11.26
C THR A 627 -44.78 2.48 -10.92
N ASN A 628 -45.60 3.51 -10.67
CA ASN A 628 -45.16 4.87 -10.37
C ASN A 628 -45.42 5.23 -8.91
N TYR A 629 -44.46 5.92 -8.30
CA TYR A 629 -44.66 6.69 -7.07
C TYR A 629 -44.65 8.17 -7.42
N GLU A 630 -45.72 8.89 -7.10
CA GLU A 630 -45.92 10.27 -7.54
C GLU A 630 -46.20 11.25 -6.39
N LEU A 631 -45.91 12.51 -6.66
CA LEU A 631 -46.57 13.63 -6.00
C LEU A 631 -47.70 14.14 -6.88
N SER A 632 -48.92 14.18 -6.38
CA SER A 632 -50.07 14.68 -7.12
C SER A 632 -50.85 15.73 -6.34
N THR A 633 -51.35 16.75 -7.03
CA THR A 633 -52.36 17.64 -6.45
C THR A 633 -53.66 16.87 -6.29
N GLY A 634 -54.32 16.98 -5.15
CA GLY A 634 -55.58 16.29 -4.90
C GLY A 634 -56.51 17.08 -3.98
N LEU A 635 -57.74 16.60 -3.84
CA LEU A 635 -58.68 17.13 -2.86
C LEU A 635 -58.24 16.69 -1.46
N SER A 636 -58.31 17.61 -0.49
CA SER A 636 -58.14 17.28 0.94
C SER A 636 -59.18 16.26 1.42
N TRP A 637 -60.27 16.06 0.69
CA TRP A 637 -61.22 14.97 0.90
C TRP A 637 -60.57 13.58 0.88
N TYR A 638 -59.59 13.38 -0.02
CA TYR A 638 -58.91 12.11 -0.25
C TYR A 638 -57.45 12.12 0.22
N ALA A 639 -57.09 13.03 1.14
CA ALA A 639 -55.74 13.10 1.67
C ALA A 639 -55.37 11.81 2.42
N GLY A 640 -54.25 11.19 2.05
CA GLY A 640 -53.70 10.02 2.70
C GLY A 640 -52.79 10.37 3.88
N ALA A 641 -52.15 9.34 4.47
CA ALA A 641 -51.23 9.51 5.58
C ALA A 641 -49.97 10.33 5.21
N ASN A 642 -49.56 10.26 3.94
CA ASN A 642 -48.37 10.94 3.41
C ASN A 642 -48.69 12.27 2.69
N SER A 643 -49.92 12.78 2.83
CA SER A 643 -50.32 14.05 2.23
C SER A 643 -49.85 15.26 3.05
N ALA A 644 -49.61 16.39 2.38
CA ALA A 644 -49.14 17.62 3.01
C ALA A 644 -50.15 18.21 4.03
N ARG A 645 -51.44 17.89 3.88
CA ARG A 645 -52.53 18.27 4.78
C ARG A 645 -53.36 17.05 5.14
N ALA A 646 -53.94 17.06 6.35
CA ALA A 646 -54.82 15.99 6.82
C ALA A 646 -56.19 16.03 6.13
N ALA A 647 -56.84 14.87 6.02
CA ALA A 647 -58.11 14.76 5.33
C ALA A 647 -59.25 15.52 6.03
N HIS A 648 -60.03 16.27 5.24
CA HIS A 648 -61.25 16.96 5.69
C HIS A 648 -62.21 17.25 4.53
N GLY A 649 -63.49 17.46 4.87
CA GLY A 649 -64.55 17.80 3.91
C GLY A 649 -64.91 19.30 3.83
N THR A 650 -64.09 20.18 4.41
CA THR A 650 -64.30 21.64 4.31
C THR A 650 -63.76 22.19 2.99
N PHE A 651 -64.57 23.02 2.33
CA PHE A 651 -64.22 23.78 1.13
C PHE A 651 -64.41 25.27 1.38
N THR A 652 -63.34 25.98 1.71
CA THR A 652 -63.36 27.43 1.88
C THR A 652 -63.02 28.11 0.56
N VAL A 653 -64.04 28.53 -0.20
CA VAL A 653 -63.84 29.22 -1.48
C VAL A 653 -63.89 30.73 -1.27
N ASP A 654 -62.79 31.42 -1.57
CA ASP A 654 -62.65 32.86 -1.41
C ASP A 654 -63.63 33.66 -2.28
N ALA A 655 -63.92 34.90 -1.85
CA ALA A 655 -64.73 35.83 -2.63
C ALA A 655 -64.19 35.95 -4.08
N ASP A 656 -65.11 36.10 -5.03
CA ASP A 656 -64.82 36.17 -6.47
C ASP A 656 -64.14 34.93 -7.08
N SER A 657 -63.99 33.84 -6.33
CA SER A 657 -63.43 32.57 -6.81
C SER A 657 -64.52 31.51 -7.03
N THR A 658 -64.25 30.59 -7.96
CA THR A 658 -65.07 29.41 -8.22
C THR A 658 -64.19 28.18 -8.25
N PHE A 659 -64.62 27.11 -7.59
CA PHE A 659 -64.00 25.79 -7.71
C PHE A 659 -65.04 24.76 -8.13
N THR A 660 -64.71 23.93 -9.12
CA THR A 660 -65.60 22.84 -9.58
C THR A 660 -65.04 21.50 -9.15
N VAL A 661 -65.88 20.67 -8.52
CA VAL A 661 -65.61 19.26 -8.23
C VAL A 661 -66.32 18.41 -9.27
N THR A 662 -65.54 17.68 -10.04
CA THR A 662 -65.98 16.74 -11.07
C THR A 662 -65.78 15.29 -10.66
N SER A 663 -64.85 15.05 -9.73
CA SER A 663 -64.65 13.75 -9.10
C SER A 663 -65.89 13.36 -8.30
N GLU A 664 -66.14 12.07 -8.24
CA GLU A 664 -67.09 11.50 -7.29
C GLU A 664 -66.55 11.72 -5.88
N LEU A 665 -67.40 12.17 -4.96
CA LEU A 665 -67.09 12.32 -3.54
C LEU A 665 -67.79 11.18 -2.78
N ASP A 666 -67.00 10.23 -2.30
CA ASP A 666 -67.49 9.10 -1.51
C ASP A 666 -67.14 9.26 -0.03
N GLU A 667 -67.87 8.57 0.83
CA GLU A 667 -67.46 8.39 2.22
C GLU A 667 -66.06 7.74 2.30
N THR A 668 -65.17 8.38 3.03
CA THR A 668 -63.79 7.94 3.25
C THR A 668 -63.57 7.52 4.70
N THR A 669 -62.34 7.11 5.02
CA THR A 669 -62.00 6.72 6.38
C THR A 669 -61.99 7.94 7.31
N ALA A 670 -62.77 7.89 8.38
CA ALA A 670 -62.80 8.93 9.39
C ALA A 670 -61.40 9.18 10.01
N THR A 671 -61.05 10.45 10.17
CA THR A 671 -59.87 10.89 10.92
C THR A 671 -60.27 11.29 12.34
N SER A 672 -59.31 11.67 13.19
CA SER A 672 -59.61 12.15 14.54
C SER A 672 -60.47 13.42 14.58
N ASN A 673 -60.49 14.20 13.49
CA ASN A 673 -61.16 15.50 13.42
C ASN A 673 -62.27 15.58 12.36
N TRP A 674 -62.41 14.57 11.50
CA TRP A 674 -63.41 14.54 10.44
C TRP A 674 -64.01 13.14 10.30
N ASN A 675 -65.33 13.06 10.13
CA ASN A 675 -66.07 11.80 10.09
C ASN A 675 -65.94 11.03 8.77
N GLY A 676 -65.21 11.56 7.78
CA GLY A 676 -65.01 10.92 6.48
C GLY A 676 -66.14 11.15 5.47
N SER A 677 -67.25 11.77 5.88
CA SER A 677 -68.46 11.86 5.04
C SER A 677 -69.11 13.24 4.99
N LYS A 678 -68.79 14.17 5.88
CA LYS A 678 -69.44 15.48 5.92
C LYS A 678 -68.77 16.49 4.99
N LEU A 679 -69.51 17.09 4.07
CA LEU A 679 -69.09 18.25 3.28
C LEU A 679 -69.49 19.55 3.97
N THR A 680 -68.56 20.51 4.07
CA THR A 680 -68.82 21.85 4.62
C THR A 680 -68.32 22.93 3.65
N LYS A 681 -69.24 23.67 3.03
CA LYS A 681 -68.91 24.82 2.17
C LYS A 681 -68.80 26.10 3.00
N GLN A 682 -67.63 26.74 2.94
CA GLN A 682 -67.31 28.00 3.60
C GLN A 682 -66.77 29.04 2.60
N GLY A 683 -66.58 30.27 3.05
CA GLY A 683 -66.13 31.40 2.23
C GLY A 683 -67.20 31.94 1.28
N ASP A 684 -67.01 33.17 0.80
CA ASP A 684 -68.02 33.92 0.03
C ASP A 684 -68.11 33.50 -1.45
N GLY A 685 -67.19 32.67 -1.94
CA GLY A 685 -67.13 32.20 -3.32
C GLY A 685 -68.09 31.04 -3.65
N THR A 686 -67.92 30.47 -4.84
CA THR A 686 -68.79 29.42 -5.39
C THR A 686 -68.09 28.06 -5.44
N LEU A 687 -68.68 27.04 -4.82
CA LEU A 687 -68.31 25.63 -5.04
C LEU A 687 -69.34 24.99 -5.96
N ILE A 688 -68.90 24.32 -7.03
CA ILE A 688 -69.78 23.62 -7.97
C ILE A 688 -69.57 22.12 -7.79
N LEU A 689 -70.63 21.38 -7.46
CA LEU A 689 -70.63 19.91 -7.47
C LEU A 689 -71.30 19.44 -8.76
N SER A 690 -70.51 18.82 -9.64
CA SER A 690 -70.96 18.45 -10.98
C SER A 690 -71.16 16.94 -11.16
N ASN A 691 -70.58 16.12 -10.28
CA ASN A 691 -70.79 14.68 -10.26
C ASN A 691 -72.13 14.33 -9.59
N THR A 692 -72.83 13.32 -10.12
CA THR A 692 -74.13 12.84 -9.60
C THR A 692 -74.04 11.49 -8.89
N GLY A 693 -72.84 10.89 -8.85
CA GLY A 693 -72.54 9.63 -8.16
C GLY A 693 -72.18 9.81 -6.68
N ASN A 694 -71.98 11.05 -6.22
CA ASN A 694 -71.52 11.35 -4.85
C ASN A 694 -72.28 10.57 -3.76
N ASP A 695 -71.55 9.75 -2.99
CA ASP A 695 -72.06 8.97 -1.85
C ASP A 695 -71.40 9.39 -0.52
N TYR A 696 -71.36 10.70 -0.29
CA TYR A 696 -71.00 11.26 1.01
C TYR A 696 -72.25 11.61 1.83
N GLY A 697 -72.06 11.87 3.13
CA GLY A 697 -73.13 12.11 4.10
C GLY A 697 -73.69 13.54 4.05
N ASP A 698 -73.68 14.22 5.21
CA ASP A 698 -74.31 15.54 5.35
C ASP A 698 -73.61 16.64 4.53
N THR A 699 -74.40 17.55 3.98
CA THR A 699 -73.94 18.80 3.36
C THR A 699 -74.27 19.99 4.25
N VAL A 700 -73.25 20.78 4.62
CA VAL A 700 -73.43 22.04 5.33
C VAL A 700 -72.92 23.20 4.49
N ILE A 701 -73.74 24.23 4.31
CA ILE A 701 -73.39 25.46 3.62
C ILE A 701 -73.37 26.61 4.63
N ASP A 702 -72.18 26.93 5.14
CA ASP A 702 -71.98 27.98 6.13
C ASP A 702 -71.85 29.38 5.47
N GLY A 703 -71.41 29.45 4.21
CA GLY A 703 -71.22 30.71 3.48
C GLY A 703 -71.05 30.55 1.96
N GLY A 704 -71.33 31.63 1.23
CA GLY A 704 -71.19 31.70 -0.23
C GLY A 704 -72.25 30.90 -0.98
N ILE A 705 -71.86 30.35 -2.15
CA ILE A 705 -72.75 29.60 -3.04
C ILE A 705 -72.25 28.15 -3.17
N LEU A 706 -73.11 27.17 -2.90
CA LEU A 706 -72.95 25.81 -3.37
C LEU A 706 -73.88 25.63 -4.58
N ALA A 707 -73.32 25.38 -5.76
CA ALA A 707 -74.11 25.09 -6.96
C ALA A 707 -74.11 23.58 -7.19
N ALA A 708 -75.28 22.98 -7.25
CA ALA A 708 -75.44 21.56 -7.53
C ALA A 708 -76.20 21.40 -8.85
N LYS A 709 -75.60 20.69 -9.81
CA LYS A 709 -76.23 20.50 -11.12
C LYS A 709 -77.54 19.71 -11.03
N ASP A 710 -77.58 18.75 -10.10
CA ASP A 710 -78.73 17.91 -9.78
C ASP A 710 -78.79 17.69 -8.27
N ALA A 711 -79.97 17.40 -7.71
CA ALA A 711 -80.11 17.08 -6.29
C ALA A 711 -79.25 15.87 -5.86
N ALA A 712 -78.97 14.95 -6.80
CA ALA A 712 -78.08 13.80 -6.59
C ALA A 712 -76.61 14.19 -6.36
N SER A 713 -76.20 15.43 -6.67
CA SER A 713 -74.83 15.89 -6.41
C SER A 713 -74.56 16.27 -4.95
N LEU A 714 -75.60 16.37 -4.11
CA LEU A 714 -75.52 16.85 -2.72
C LEU A 714 -75.25 15.75 -1.67
N GLY A 715 -74.88 14.55 -2.11
CA GLY A 715 -74.69 13.39 -1.23
C GLY A 715 -76.01 12.76 -0.79
N THR A 716 -75.94 11.93 0.25
CA THR A 716 -77.07 11.13 0.76
C THR A 716 -77.60 11.59 2.12
N GLY A 717 -76.92 12.53 2.79
CA GLY A 717 -77.29 13.06 4.10
C GLY A 717 -78.19 14.31 4.08
N ASP A 718 -78.30 14.97 5.23
CA ASP A 718 -79.09 16.19 5.37
C ASP A 718 -78.36 17.41 4.78
N VAL A 719 -79.11 18.33 4.17
CA VAL A 719 -78.59 19.62 3.68
C VAL A 719 -78.97 20.74 4.64
N THR A 720 -77.98 21.38 5.26
CA THR A 720 -78.15 22.54 6.14
C THR A 720 -77.59 23.80 5.49
N ILE A 721 -78.37 24.88 5.47
CA ILE A 721 -78.02 26.16 4.83
C ILE A 721 -78.09 27.29 5.86
N ALA A 722 -76.98 28.01 6.06
CA ALA A 722 -76.95 29.19 6.93
C ALA A 722 -77.68 30.40 6.31
N GLU A 723 -78.10 31.38 7.14
CA GLU A 723 -78.96 32.51 6.73
C GLU A 723 -78.43 33.33 5.54
N ASN A 724 -77.10 33.38 5.34
CA ASN A 724 -76.44 34.13 4.27
C ASN A 724 -75.79 33.23 3.20
N ALA A 725 -76.06 31.93 3.22
CA ALA A 725 -75.56 30.98 2.24
C ALA A 725 -76.63 30.68 1.17
N THR A 726 -76.19 30.27 -0.02
CA THR A 726 -77.08 29.92 -1.14
C THR A 726 -76.79 28.50 -1.63
N LEU A 727 -77.84 27.70 -1.78
CA LEU A 727 -77.84 26.50 -2.63
C LEU A 727 -78.46 26.89 -3.97
N ALA A 728 -77.68 26.80 -5.04
CA ALA A 728 -78.05 27.22 -6.40
C ALA A 728 -78.30 26.04 -7.33
#